data_AF-A0A366J9S5-F1
#
_entry.id   AF-A0A366J9S5-F1
#
_cell.length_a   1.000
_cell.length_b   1.000
_cell.length_c   1.000
_cell.angle_alpha   90.00
_cell.angle_beta   90.00
_cell.angle_gamma   90.00
#
_symmetry.space_group_name_H-M   'P 1'
#
loop_
_entity.id
_entity.type
_entity.pdbx_description
1 polymer ?
#
loop_
_entity_poly.entity_id
_entity_poly.type
_entity_poly.pdbx_seq_one_letter_code
_entity_poly.pdbx_strand_id
1 'polypeptide(L)'
;MQLQTGNFVTSVIDEKPTLPSAYDKPINAYDEAFTEDRQPRAHWKALLSNMSKLSDEEMLNKQRRAQRILREDGATYNLTSDPLTPSVWSLDLIPNIIPTDEWLEIEQGLAQRSNLFDLILKDLYGPQELLKNGIIPSEIIFSHPGFLRQCHGVMVPGAHQLLHHAMDLVRDHKGQFQVIGDRTQAPNGAGYALENRTVVSRVIPNSFRDSQVRRLAGFFQSFKNMLTSLASQWTDTPRIVMLSPGAYSSTYFEQAYLSNYLGFPLVQGSDLTVRNGAVWMKSLNGLARVDVILRRVDDAYCDQAELKADSFLGVPGLLEVVRAGNIVLANPLGSGILEAPALVKFLPAISEFLTGEQLTLPSVATWWCGDENDLNYVIANLSNLIIKPAIRSHSSNSIYGHTLNEKQKLNTIEEIKKTPHLYTAQSYVPGSMSPIWLDGKIQARPSLLRAFTIASPTGYTVMPGGLSRAGESTEESIVTNMSISKSKDTWVIAAEPETQTTLLNDQVLLQDEALQANLPSRVVENLFWMGRYAERAEISMRLLRTIFKQMNGIDPLPEESRRMLLQMASTQTGCLPGFMEADEKLLADPEAELVSIITDGNRAGSIKANLQAMLSCGEQVKEMLSADTRIIINELRDHIHELDRAYTNGLPSAPEESLDSLVTSLLALSGLNHESMLRGLDWTFQEIGRRTERALQTATLLRSALTTPLPSGPQQQILESVLLSVEALISFRRRYRNRARIAYGLDLLMIDGTNPRSLLYQVEQLRKYIRELPRNETTTPGLSPENKIILKSLNDIQLADLEALAKIDPDSQSRLKLDKLMMELLDQLEQFTILISDKYFDHTAGPQSLTEAFRGKNV
;
A
#
# COMPACT_ATOMS: atom_id res chain seq x y z
N MET A 1 56.06 -58.91 -30.63
CA MET A 1 56.81 -59.50 -29.50
C MET A 1 56.30 -58.81 -28.24
N GLN A 2 55.82 -59.61 -27.29
CA GLN A 2 55.12 -59.32 -26.02
C GLN A 2 55.16 -57.90 -25.42
N LEU A 3 54.04 -57.47 -24.83
CA LEU A 3 53.82 -57.19 -23.39
C LEU A 3 52.47 -56.44 -23.25
N GLN A 4 51.42 -57.10 -22.80
CA GLN A 4 50.97 -57.30 -21.40
C GLN A 4 49.80 -56.36 -21.05
N THR A 5 48.68 -57.04 -20.81
CA THR A 5 47.40 -56.61 -20.23
C THR A 5 47.56 -56.02 -18.82
N GLY A 6 46.89 -54.89 -18.57
CA GLY A 6 46.50 -54.44 -17.23
C GLY A 6 45.01 -54.07 -17.24
N ASN A 7 44.16 -54.96 -16.73
CA ASN A 7 42.76 -54.67 -16.46
C ASN A 7 42.65 -53.83 -15.19
N PHE A 8 42.26 -52.56 -15.30
CA PHE A 8 41.70 -51.81 -14.18
C PHE A 8 40.18 -51.87 -14.28
N VAL A 9 39.57 -52.67 -13.41
CA VAL A 9 38.16 -52.61 -13.09
C VAL A 9 37.96 -51.36 -12.23
N THR A 10 37.59 -50.24 -12.84
CA THR A 10 37.07 -49.09 -12.11
C THR A 10 35.63 -49.39 -11.73
N SER A 11 35.43 -49.74 -10.45
CA SER A 11 34.14 -49.74 -9.78
C SER A 11 33.45 -48.41 -10.03
N VAL A 12 32.27 -48.44 -10.66
CA VAL A 12 31.33 -47.33 -10.64
C VAL A 12 30.91 -47.17 -9.18
N ILE A 13 31.48 -46.17 -8.51
CA ILE A 13 30.96 -45.70 -7.23
C ILE A 13 29.69 -44.94 -7.59
N ASP A 14 28.54 -45.49 -7.18
CA ASP A 14 27.29 -44.74 -7.07
C ASP A 14 27.55 -43.54 -6.15
N GLU A 15 27.87 -42.38 -6.73
CA GLU A 15 27.84 -41.11 -6.01
C GLU A 15 26.37 -40.85 -5.65
N LYS A 16 25.98 -41.27 -4.45
CA LYS A 16 24.77 -40.75 -3.78
C LYS A 16 24.84 -39.23 -3.88
N PRO A 17 23.79 -38.53 -4.35
CA PRO A 17 23.80 -37.07 -4.40
C PRO A 17 23.99 -36.55 -2.97
N THR A 18 25.21 -36.13 -2.66
CA THR A 18 25.57 -35.53 -1.39
C THR A 18 24.97 -34.14 -1.36
N LEU A 19 24.12 -33.93 -0.35
CA LEU A 19 23.41 -32.68 -0.12
C LEU A 19 24.37 -31.49 -0.08
N PRO A 20 24.04 -30.36 -0.74
CA PRO A 20 24.71 -29.09 -0.44
C PRO A 20 24.24 -28.63 0.94
N SER A 21 25.15 -28.57 1.90
CA SER A 21 24.98 -28.05 3.28
C SER A 21 24.14 -28.91 4.27
N ALA A 22 24.47 -28.77 5.56
CA ALA A 22 23.92 -29.52 6.69
C ALA A 22 22.43 -29.19 6.96
N TYR A 23 21.53 -29.83 6.21
CA TYR A 23 20.12 -29.88 6.59
C TYR A 23 19.96 -30.90 7.72
N ASP A 24 19.91 -30.47 8.97
CA ASP A 24 19.81 -31.39 10.11
C ASP A 24 18.48 -32.15 10.10
N LYS A 25 18.50 -33.41 10.57
CA LYS A 25 17.29 -34.22 10.69
C LYS A 25 16.37 -33.59 11.74
N PRO A 26 15.12 -33.26 11.40
CA PRO A 26 14.13 -32.82 12.38
C PRO A 26 13.96 -33.85 13.51
N ILE A 27 13.96 -33.39 14.75
CA ILE A 27 13.67 -34.22 15.92
C ILE A 27 12.16 -34.16 16.18
N ASN A 28 11.49 -35.31 16.23
CA ASN A 28 10.05 -35.43 16.52
C ASN A 28 9.12 -34.58 15.62
N ALA A 29 9.51 -34.32 14.37
CA ALA A 29 8.72 -33.55 13.41
C ALA A 29 8.73 -34.21 12.03
N TYR A 30 7.66 -33.98 11.27
CA TYR A 30 7.57 -34.43 9.89
C TYR A 30 8.48 -33.56 9.01
N ASP A 31 9.29 -34.20 8.16
CA ASP A 31 10.17 -33.54 7.21
C ASP A 31 9.50 -33.47 5.83
N GLU A 32 9.26 -32.25 5.35
CA GLU A 32 8.59 -31.99 4.08
C GLU A 32 9.40 -32.53 2.90
N ALA A 33 10.74 -32.48 2.94
CA ALA A 33 11.57 -32.76 1.78
C ALA A 33 12.21 -34.16 1.80
N PHE A 34 12.47 -34.73 2.98
CA PHE A 34 13.19 -35.99 3.12
C PHE A 34 12.36 -37.08 3.82
N THR A 35 12.63 -38.33 3.46
CA THR A 35 12.13 -39.50 4.19
C THR A 35 12.96 -39.75 5.46
N GLU A 36 12.51 -40.68 6.32
CA GLU A 36 13.26 -41.09 7.51
C GLU A 36 14.67 -41.61 7.18
N ASP A 37 14.82 -42.26 6.02
CA ASP A 37 16.08 -42.76 5.44
C ASP A 37 16.95 -41.67 4.80
N ARG A 38 16.55 -40.39 4.94
CA ARG A 38 17.26 -39.22 4.40
C ARG A 38 17.37 -39.23 2.87
N GLN A 39 16.40 -39.86 2.21
CA GLN A 39 16.24 -39.75 0.75
C GLN A 39 15.25 -38.63 0.42
N PRO A 40 15.51 -37.82 -0.61
CA PRO A 40 14.54 -36.88 -1.14
C PRO A 40 13.22 -37.56 -1.49
N ARG A 41 12.10 -37.03 -1.01
CA ARG A 41 10.76 -37.47 -1.40
C ARG A 41 10.56 -37.27 -2.90
N ALA A 42 9.75 -38.10 -3.54
CA ALA A 42 9.60 -38.13 -5.00
C ALA A 42 9.26 -36.75 -5.60
N HIS A 43 8.32 -36.03 -4.99
CA HIS A 43 7.90 -34.68 -5.43
C HIS A 43 8.95 -33.58 -5.17
N TRP A 44 9.96 -33.83 -4.32
CA TRP A 44 11.07 -32.90 -4.06
C TRP A 44 12.31 -33.16 -4.92
N LYS A 45 12.44 -34.34 -5.54
CA LYS A 45 13.65 -34.74 -6.30
C LYS A 45 14.01 -33.74 -7.41
N ALA A 46 13.03 -33.29 -8.19
CA ALA A 46 13.26 -32.35 -9.30
C ALA A 46 13.81 -31.02 -8.79
N LEU A 47 13.18 -30.43 -7.76
CA LEU A 47 13.64 -29.18 -7.17
C LEU A 47 15.04 -29.33 -6.55
N LEU A 48 15.25 -30.35 -5.71
CA LEU A 48 16.52 -30.54 -5.00
C LEU A 48 17.68 -30.83 -5.97
N SER A 49 17.45 -31.60 -7.03
CA SER A 49 18.48 -31.86 -8.06
C SER A 49 18.82 -30.62 -8.91
N ASN A 50 17.86 -29.71 -9.10
CA ASN A 50 18.12 -28.44 -9.77
C ASN A 50 18.83 -27.46 -8.82
N MET A 51 18.48 -27.45 -7.54
CA MET A 51 19.14 -26.64 -6.52
C MET A 51 20.57 -27.11 -6.25
N SER A 52 20.84 -28.41 -6.26
CA SER A 52 22.20 -28.95 -6.04
C SER A 52 23.20 -28.60 -7.13
N LYS A 53 22.72 -28.12 -8.30
CA LYS A 53 23.55 -27.62 -9.39
C LYS A 53 23.93 -26.15 -9.21
N LEU A 54 23.28 -25.43 -8.30
CA LEU A 54 23.54 -24.02 -8.05
C LEU A 54 24.62 -23.87 -6.98
N SER A 55 25.54 -22.93 -7.18
CA SER A 55 26.48 -22.54 -6.14
C SER A 55 25.81 -21.65 -5.08
N ASP A 56 26.41 -21.57 -3.89
CA ASP A 56 25.93 -20.68 -2.81
C ASP A 56 25.86 -19.22 -3.27
N GLU A 57 26.80 -18.80 -4.12
CA GLU A 57 26.84 -17.46 -4.71
C GLU A 57 25.68 -17.23 -5.70
N GLU A 58 25.36 -18.23 -6.54
CA GLU A 58 24.22 -18.15 -7.45
C GLU A 58 22.89 -18.09 -6.69
N MET A 59 22.75 -18.86 -5.61
CA MET A 59 21.58 -18.81 -4.73
C MET A 59 21.45 -17.45 -4.04
N LEU A 60 22.55 -16.89 -3.53
CA LEU A 60 22.56 -15.55 -2.94
C LEU A 60 22.20 -14.47 -3.97
N ASN A 61 22.70 -14.58 -5.21
CA ASN A 61 22.34 -13.67 -6.29
C ASN A 61 20.86 -13.77 -6.67
N LYS A 62 20.28 -14.98 -6.68
CA LYS A 62 18.84 -15.18 -6.85
C LYS A 62 18.04 -14.57 -5.69
N GLN A 63 18.50 -14.70 -4.45
CA GLN A 63 17.83 -14.14 -3.28
C GLN A 63 17.83 -12.61 -3.33
N ARG A 64 18.98 -11.99 -3.64
CA ARG A 64 19.09 -10.54 -3.87
C ARG A 64 18.17 -10.08 -4.99
N ARG A 65 18.06 -10.85 -6.09
CA ARG A 65 17.14 -10.56 -7.18
C ARG A 65 15.68 -10.61 -6.74
N ALA A 66 15.28 -11.61 -5.96
CA ALA A 66 13.91 -11.70 -5.44
C ALA A 66 13.57 -10.55 -4.49
N GLN A 67 14.48 -10.21 -3.57
CA GLN A 67 14.33 -9.06 -2.68
C GLN A 67 14.23 -7.74 -3.45
N ARG A 68 15.03 -7.59 -4.51
CA ARG A 68 14.95 -6.43 -5.40
C ARG A 68 13.58 -6.35 -6.07
N ILE A 69 13.09 -7.43 -6.69
CA ILE A 69 11.78 -7.44 -7.35
C ILE A 69 10.67 -7.08 -6.35
N LEU A 70 10.66 -7.71 -5.16
CA LEU A 70 9.66 -7.41 -4.12
C LEU A 70 9.70 -5.94 -3.66
N ARG A 71 10.90 -5.37 -3.56
CA ARG A 71 11.09 -3.96 -3.23
C ARG A 71 10.55 -3.05 -4.34
N GLU A 72 10.88 -3.35 -5.59
CA GLU A 72 10.41 -2.61 -6.79
C GLU A 72 8.87 -2.70 -6.92
N ASP A 73 8.28 -3.87 -6.67
CA ASP A 73 6.84 -4.08 -6.68
C ASP A 73 6.13 -3.42 -5.47
N GLY A 74 6.90 -3.09 -4.41
CA GLY A 74 6.42 -2.38 -3.21
C GLY A 74 5.80 -3.31 -2.15
N ALA A 75 6.13 -4.60 -2.20
CA ALA A 75 5.64 -5.64 -1.30
C ALA A 75 6.13 -5.40 0.13
N THR A 76 5.26 -4.84 0.97
CA THR A 76 5.60 -4.32 2.30
C THR A 76 4.64 -4.83 3.37
N TYR A 77 5.11 -4.94 4.62
CA TYR A 77 4.36 -5.49 5.75
C TYR A 77 3.82 -4.44 6.72
N ASN A 78 4.54 -3.33 6.95
CA ASN A 78 4.17 -2.34 7.95
C ASN A 78 4.64 -0.94 7.51
N LEU A 79 3.75 0.03 7.61
CA LEU A 79 4.04 1.47 7.54
C LEU A 79 3.84 2.15 8.91
N THR A 80 3.71 1.38 9.99
CA THR A 80 3.14 1.81 11.27
C THR A 80 3.92 2.89 12.04
N SER A 81 5.00 3.45 11.50
CA SER A 81 5.61 4.64 12.12
C SER A 81 6.46 5.53 11.20
N ASP A 82 7.07 5.00 10.14
CA ASP A 82 8.01 5.78 9.31
C ASP A 82 7.81 5.52 7.80
N PRO A 83 7.36 6.52 7.02
CA PRO A 83 7.29 6.45 5.56
C PRO A 83 8.64 6.14 4.90
N LEU A 84 9.76 6.41 5.57
CA LEU A 84 11.09 6.23 5.02
C LEU A 84 11.59 4.78 5.16
N THR A 85 11.09 3.98 6.12
CA THR A 85 11.57 2.61 6.39
C THR A 85 10.47 1.54 6.31
N PRO A 86 9.87 1.30 5.13
CA PRO A 86 8.91 0.23 4.99
C PRO A 86 9.60 -1.14 5.14
N SER A 87 9.05 -2.03 5.98
CA SER A 87 9.55 -3.41 6.09
C SER A 87 9.20 -4.18 4.82
N VAL A 88 10.21 -4.57 4.04
CA VAL A 88 10.04 -5.36 2.81
C VAL A 88 9.61 -6.78 3.16
N TRP A 89 8.66 -7.31 2.39
CA TRP A 89 8.17 -8.68 2.50
C TRP A 89 9.32 -9.69 2.32
N SER A 90 9.56 -10.55 3.31
CA SER A 90 10.61 -11.57 3.23
C SER A 90 10.07 -12.82 2.55
N LEU A 91 10.63 -13.15 1.37
CA LEU A 91 10.32 -14.35 0.60
C LEU A 91 11.51 -15.31 0.63
N ASP A 92 11.24 -16.56 1.01
CA ASP A 92 12.16 -17.68 0.81
C ASP A 92 12.02 -18.25 -0.61
N LEU A 93 13.15 -18.60 -1.22
CA LEU A 93 13.18 -19.10 -2.60
C LEU A 93 12.82 -20.58 -2.72
N ILE A 94 12.89 -21.34 -1.62
CA ILE A 94 12.55 -22.76 -1.63
C ILE A 94 11.04 -22.85 -1.43
N PRO A 95 10.23 -23.24 -2.42
CA PRO A 95 8.79 -23.37 -2.25
C PRO A 95 8.46 -24.53 -1.29
N ASN A 96 7.25 -24.54 -0.75
CA ASN A 96 6.68 -25.74 -0.17
C ASN A 96 5.98 -26.55 -1.27
N ILE A 97 6.22 -27.86 -1.38
CA ILE A 97 5.70 -28.69 -2.47
C ILE A 97 4.67 -29.68 -1.92
N ILE A 98 3.49 -29.73 -2.53
CA ILE A 98 2.41 -30.68 -2.20
C ILE A 98 2.06 -31.48 -3.47
N PRO A 99 2.05 -32.83 -3.42
CA PRO A 99 1.67 -33.66 -4.55
C PRO A 99 0.15 -33.62 -4.80
N THR A 100 -0.27 -33.90 -6.03
CA THR A 100 -1.68 -33.86 -6.47
C THR A 100 -2.60 -34.67 -5.58
N ASP A 101 -2.25 -35.93 -5.30
CA ASP A 101 -3.13 -36.87 -4.60
C ASP A 101 -3.47 -36.37 -3.20
N GLU A 102 -2.46 -35.85 -2.50
CA GLU A 102 -2.63 -35.26 -1.17
C GLU A 102 -3.40 -33.93 -1.25
N TRP A 103 -3.13 -33.11 -2.27
CA TRP A 103 -3.86 -31.86 -2.45
C TRP A 103 -5.35 -32.08 -2.70
N LEU A 104 -5.74 -33.15 -3.41
CA LEU A 104 -7.16 -33.46 -3.66
C LEU A 104 -7.94 -33.73 -2.37
N GLU A 105 -7.34 -34.43 -1.40
CA GLU A 105 -7.93 -34.65 -0.08
C GLU A 105 -8.10 -33.34 0.70
N ILE A 106 -7.05 -32.49 0.66
CA ILE A 106 -7.07 -31.16 1.28
C ILE A 106 -8.16 -30.28 0.61
N GLU A 107 -8.22 -30.27 -0.72
CA GLU A 107 -9.18 -29.51 -1.51
C GLU A 107 -10.63 -29.88 -1.17
N GLN A 108 -10.94 -31.18 -1.08
CA GLN A 108 -12.26 -31.65 -0.64
C GLN A 108 -12.58 -31.22 0.80
N GLY A 109 -11.63 -31.39 1.72
CA GLY A 109 -11.81 -30.99 3.12
C GLY A 109 -12.00 -29.48 3.31
N LEU A 110 -11.27 -28.65 2.54
CA LEU A 110 -11.41 -27.20 2.55
C LEU A 110 -12.77 -26.76 1.98
N ALA A 111 -13.22 -27.38 0.90
CA ALA A 111 -14.54 -27.10 0.33
C ALA A 111 -15.67 -27.50 1.30
N GLN A 112 -15.59 -28.70 1.90
CA GLN A 112 -16.55 -29.17 2.91
C GLN A 112 -16.60 -28.21 4.12
N ARG A 113 -15.44 -27.81 4.64
CA ARG A 113 -15.36 -26.88 5.77
C ARG A 113 -15.93 -25.50 5.44
N SER A 114 -15.70 -25.00 4.22
CA SER A 114 -16.27 -23.73 3.78
C SER A 114 -17.79 -23.78 3.74
N ASN A 115 -18.35 -24.87 3.21
CA ASN A 115 -19.79 -25.11 3.19
C ASN A 115 -20.36 -25.24 4.61
N LEU A 116 -19.65 -25.88 5.54
CA LEU A 116 -20.08 -25.94 6.93
C LEU A 116 -20.16 -24.56 7.57
N PHE A 117 -19.13 -23.73 7.38
CA PHE A 117 -19.08 -22.37 7.92
C PHE A 117 -20.15 -21.45 7.32
N ASP A 118 -20.49 -21.66 6.05
CA ASP A 118 -21.62 -21.02 5.39
C ASP A 118 -22.95 -21.35 6.06
N LEU A 119 -23.20 -22.64 6.35
CA LEU A 119 -24.39 -23.10 7.04
C LEU A 119 -24.46 -22.58 8.49
N ILE A 120 -23.32 -22.54 9.20
CA ILE A 120 -23.24 -21.95 10.54
C ILE A 120 -23.63 -20.47 10.48
N LEU A 121 -23.10 -19.70 9.53
CA LEU A 121 -23.42 -18.29 9.38
C LEU A 121 -24.92 -18.07 9.14
N LYS A 122 -25.49 -18.87 8.23
CA LYS A 122 -26.91 -18.86 7.89
C LYS A 122 -27.79 -19.23 9.08
N ASP A 123 -27.37 -20.19 9.90
CA ASP A 123 -28.11 -20.57 11.10
C ASP A 123 -28.07 -19.47 12.16
N LEU A 124 -26.88 -18.94 12.50
CA LEU A 124 -26.70 -17.96 13.56
C LEU A 124 -27.47 -16.65 13.34
N TYR A 125 -27.53 -16.17 12.09
CA TYR A 125 -28.31 -14.98 11.72
C TYR A 125 -29.72 -15.29 11.18
N GLY A 126 -30.11 -16.57 11.17
CA GLY A 126 -31.42 -17.04 10.70
C GLY A 126 -32.15 -17.86 11.77
N PRO A 127 -32.43 -19.16 11.55
CA PRO A 127 -33.28 -19.97 12.44
C PRO A 127 -32.66 -20.32 13.80
N GLN A 128 -31.34 -20.25 13.97
CA GLN A 128 -30.61 -20.51 15.21
C GLN A 128 -30.86 -21.90 15.82
N GLU A 129 -30.94 -22.94 14.98
CA GLU A 129 -31.14 -24.32 15.40
C GLU A 129 -29.97 -24.86 16.22
N LEU A 130 -28.74 -24.43 15.95
CA LEU A 130 -27.56 -24.83 16.72
C LEU A 130 -27.65 -24.37 18.18
N LEU A 131 -28.24 -23.19 18.40
CA LEU A 131 -28.46 -22.64 19.73
C LEU A 131 -29.68 -23.28 20.40
N LYS A 132 -30.79 -23.42 19.67
CA LYS A 132 -32.06 -23.99 20.19
C LYS A 132 -31.91 -25.44 20.63
N ASN A 133 -31.11 -26.23 19.92
CA ASN A 133 -30.85 -27.63 20.25
C ASN A 133 -29.64 -27.84 21.18
N GLY A 134 -28.99 -26.75 21.63
CA GLY A 134 -27.86 -26.82 22.56
C GLY A 134 -26.58 -27.41 21.99
N ILE A 135 -26.42 -27.42 20.65
CA ILE A 135 -25.18 -27.86 20.00
C ILE A 135 -24.04 -26.87 20.28
N ILE A 136 -24.37 -25.57 20.29
CA ILE A 136 -23.46 -24.49 20.67
C ILE A 136 -24.01 -23.80 21.92
N PRO A 137 -23.20 -23.63 22.99
CA PRO A 137 -23.57 -22.79 24.13
C PRO A 137 -23.86 -21.34 23.70
N SER A 138 -25.03 -20.83 24.06
CA SER A 138 -25.47 -19.47 23.72
C SER A 138 -24.51 -18.37 24.21
N GLU A 139 -23.80 -18.63 25.30
CA GLU A 139 -22.79 -17.74 25.88
C GLU A 139 -21.66 -17.45 24.89
N ILE A 140 -21.22 -18.43 24.09
CA ILE A 140 -20.13 -18.25 23.11
C ILE A 140 -20.54 -17.23 22.03
N ILE A 141 -21.82 -17.23 21.64
CA ILE A 141 -22.31 -16.38 20.56
C ILE A 141 -22.74 -15.01 21.09
N PHE A 142 -23.62 -14.96 22.09
CA PHE A 142 -24.22 -13.70 22.53
C PHE A 142 -23.30 -12.80 23.36
N SER A 143 -22.22 -13.35 23.93
CA SER A 143 -21.18 -12.54 24.61
C SER A 143 -20.09 -12.06 23.67
N HIS A 144 -19.97 -12.64 22.47
CA HIS A 144 -18.89 -12.33 21.55
C HIS A 144 -19.18 -11.05 20.75
N PRO A 145 -18.29 -10.04 20.76
CA PRO A 145 -18.52 -8.76 20.11
C PRO A 145 -18.61 -8.84 18.58
N GLY A 146 -18.07 -9.90 17.98
CA GLY A 146 -18.24 -10.20 16.56
C GLY A 146 -19.64 -10.70 16.16
N PHE A 147 -20.53 -11.01 17.12
CA PHE A 147 -21.93 -11.30 16.82
C PHE A 147 -22.71 -9.98 16.73
N LEU A 148 -22.99 -9.53 15.51
CA LEU A 148 -23.68 -8.28 15.26
C LEU A 148 -25.19 -8.51 15.21
N ARG A 149 -25.89 -8.29 16.33
CA ARG A 149 -27.36 -8.48 16.42
C ARG A 149 -28.12 -7.74 15.31
N GLN A 150 -27.59 -6.59 14.90
CA GLN A 150 -28.10 -5.74 13.83
C GLN A 150 -28.12 -6.45 12.46
N CYS A 151 -27.29 -7.48 12.25
CA CYS A 151 -27.20 -8.27 11.02
C CYS A 151 -28.18 -9.45 10.96
N HIS A 152 -29.03 -9.65 11.96
CA HIS A 152 -30.01 -10.74 11.94
C HIS A 152 -30.97 -10.60 10.75
N GLY A 153 -31.14 -11.69 9.99
CA GLY A 153 -31.95 -11.72 8.76
C GLY A 153 -31.29 -11.09 7.52
N VAL A 154 -30.07 -10.57 7.61
CA VAL A 154 -29.33 -10.08 6.43
C VAL A 154 -28.89 -11.27 5.58
N MET A 155 -29.20 -11.21 4.29
CA MET A 155 -28.85 -12.26 3.34
C MET A 155 -28.10 -11.68 2.13
N VAL A 156 -27.04 -12.35 1.72
CA VAL A 156 -26.33 -12.13 0.47
C VAL A 156 -27.06 -12.84 -0.67
N PRO A 157 -27.22 -12.23 -1.85
CA PRO A 157 -27.78 -12.90 -3.02
C PRO A 157 -26.96 -14.14 -3.42
N GLY A 158 -27.66 -15.24 -3.72
CA GLY A 158 -27.05 -16.49 -4.17
C GLY A 158 -27.21 -17.65 -3.19
N ALA A 159 -26.53 -18.77 -3.48
CA ALA A 159 -26.61 -19.98 -2.68
C ALA A 159 -25.84 -19.90 -1.35
N HIS A 160 -24.76 -19.11 -1.34
CA HIS A 160 -23.81 -19.02 -0.23
C HIS A 160 -23.82 -17.62 0.39
N GLN A 161 -23.71 -17.57 1.71
CA GLN A 161 -23.59 -16.38 2.54
C GLN A 161 -22.12 -16.04 2.85
N LEU A 162 -21.28 -17.05 3.09
CA LEU A 162 -19.83 -16.87 3.26
C LEU A 162 -19.14 -16.94 1.89
N LEU A 163 -18.60 -15.82 1.41
CA LEU A 163 -18.12 -15.74 0.03
C LEU A 163 -16.63 -16.05 -0.14
N HIS A 164 -15.80 -15.74 0.85
CA HIS A 164 -14.35 -15.93 0.84
C HIS A 164 -13.89 -16.43 2.21
N HIS A 165 -13.14 -17.53 2.25
CA HIS A 165 -12.70 -18.14 3.50
C HIS A 165 -11.22 -18.50 3.37
N ALA A 166 -10.42 -18.20 4.39
CA ALA A 166 -9.05 -18.72 4.49
C ALA A 166 -8.85 -19.59 5.73
N MET A 167 -8.12 -20.67 5.57
CA MET A 167 -7.88 -21.67 6.60
C MET A 167 -6.38 -21.80 6.84
N ASP A 168 -5.98 -21.70 8.11
CA ASP A 168 -4.61 -21.92 8.56
C ASP A 168 -4.42 -23.41 8.86
N LEU A 169 -3.54 -24.07 8.10
CA LEU A 169 -3.25 -25.51 8.14
C LEU A 169 -1.85 -25.76 8.68
N VAL A 170 -1.74 -26.75 9.54
CA VAL A 170 -0.45 -27.30 10.00
C VAL A 170 -0.40 -28.79 9.70
N ARG A 171 0.74 -29.29 9.23
CA ARG A 171 0.97 -30.72 9.12
C ARG A 171 1.66 -31.21 10.38
N ASP A 172 1.07 -32.22 11.03
CA ASP A 172 1.59 -32.78 12.27
C ASP A 172 2.78 -33.74 12.06
N HIS A 173 3.31 -34.28 13.15
CA HIS A 173 4.45 -35.21 13.10
C HIS A 173 4.13 -36.56 12.40
N LYS A 174 2.85 -36.89 12.20
CA LYS A 174 2.40 -38.08 11.46
C LYS A 174 2.20 -37.81 9.97
N GLY A 175 2.32 -36.55 9.56
CA GLY A 175 2.10 -36.12 8.18
C GLY A 175 0.65 -35.77 7.87
N GLN A 176 -0.24 -35.68 8.87
CA GLN A 176 -1.65 -35.33 8.66
C GLN A 176 -1.85 -33.81 8.80
N PHE A 177 -2.62 -33.23 7.88
CA PHE A 177 -3.01 -31.82 7.97
C PHE A 177 -4.14 -31.63 8.97
N GLN A 178 -4.01 -30.58 9.79
CA GLN A 178 -5.02 -30.16 10.75
C GLN A 178 -5.26 -28.64 10.61
N VAL A 179 -6.51 -28.23 10.74
CA VAL A 179 -6.88 -26.81 10.76
C VAL A 179 -6.63 -26.22 12.15
N ILE A 180 -5.87 -25.13 12.23
CA ILE A 180 -5.58 -24.42 13.48
C ILE A 180 -6.34 -23.10 13.62
N GLY A 181 -6.95 -22.62 12.54
CA GLY A 181 -7.75 -21.41 12.57
C GLY A 181 -8.40 -21.07 11.24
N ASP A 182 -9.50 -20.35 11.34
CA ASP A 182 -10.33 -19.91 10.23
C ASP A 182 -10.37 -18.39 10.17
N ARG A 183 -10.45 -17.85 8.94
CA ARG A 183 -10.52 -16.43 8.63
C ARG A 183 -11.69 -16.19 7.70
N THR A 184 -12.71 -15.49 8.17
CA THR A 184 -14.02 -15.33 7.51
C THR A 184 -14.47 -13.88 7.46
N GLN A 185 -13.76 -12.96 8.12
CA GLN A 185 -14.12 -11.55 8.12
C GLN A 185 -13.55 -10.83 6.90
N ALA A 186 -12.25 -10.56 6.94
CA ALA A 186 -11.46 -10.04 5.82
C ALA A 186 -10.19 -10.90 5.69
N PRO A 187 -10.24 -12.05 4.97
CA PRO A 187 -9.12 -12.98 4.95
C PRO A 187 -7.94 -12.45 4.14
N ASN A 188 -6.73 -12.44 4.71
CA ASN A 188 -5.49 -11.90 4.11
C ASN A 188 -4.51 -13.00 3.69
N GLY A 189 -3.72 -12.72 2.66
CA GLY A 189 -2.62 -13.56 2.18
C GLY A 189 -2.74 -14.02 0.71
N ALA A 190 -3.89 -13.88 0.07
CA ALA A 190 -4.11 -14.36 -1.30
C ALA A 190 -3.29 -13.55 -2.31
N GLY A 191 -3.22 -12.23 -2.15
CA GLY A 191 -2.38 -11.38 -3.00
C GLY A 191 -0.89 -11.64 -2.79
N TYR A 192 -0.46 -11.90 -1.56
CA TYR A 192 0.92 -12.30 -1.28
C TYR A 192 1.27 -13.67 -1.88
N ALA A 193 0.34 -14.64 -1.88
CA ALA A 193 0.56 -15.93 -2.53
C ALA A 193 0.75 -15.78 -4.06
N LEU A 194 -0.05 -14.91 -4.69
CA LEU A 194 0.08 -14.57 -6.10
C LEU A 194 1.41 -13.85 -6.40
N GLU A 195 1.81 -12.92 -5.54
CA GLU A 195 3.07 -12.20 -5.69
C GLU A 195 4.28 -13.11 -5.51
N ASN A 196 4.28 -13.97 -4.48
CA ASN A 196 5.30 -14.99 -4.26
C ASN A 196 5.45 -15.87 -5.50
N ARG A 197 4.34 -16.33 -6.09
CA ARG A 197 4.34 -17.12 -7.33
C ARG A 197 4.97 -16.37 -8.50
N THR A 198 4.63 -15.09 -8.66
CA THR A 198 5.16 -14.23 -9.72
C THR A 198 6.67 -14.02 -9.57
N VAL A 199 7.15 -13.75 -8.36
CA VAL A 199 8.58 -13.53 -8.10
C VAL A 199 9.38 -14.83 -8.26
N VAL A 200 8.93 -15.93 -7.64
CA VAL A 200 9.63 -17.22 -7.69
C VAL A 200 9.73 -17.73 -9.13
N SER A 201 8.65 -17.64 -9.93
CA SER A 201 8.66 -18.06 -11.34
C SER A 201 9.62 -17.24 -12.21
N ARG A 202 9.89 -15.97 -11.87
CA ARG A 202 10.89 -15.12 -12.55
C ARG A 202 12.33 -15.43 -12.12
N VAL A 203 12.56 -15.79 -10.86
CA VAL A 203 13.90 -15.97 -10.27
C VAL A 203 14.44 -17.40 -10.47
N ILE A 204 13.58 -18.42 -10.41
CA ILE A 204 13.91 -19.83 -10.65
C ILE A 204 13.02 -20.48 -11.74
N PRO A 205 13.02 -19.95 -12.98
CA PRO A 205 12.10 -20.37 -14.04
C PRO A 205 12.25 -21.82 -14.49
N ASN A 206 13.45 -22.41 -14.40
CA ASN A 206 13.68 -23.80 -14.79
C ASN A 206 13.02 -24.75 -13.79
N SER A 207 13.30 -24.60 -12.49
CA SER A 207 12.66 -25.38 -11.44
C SER A 207 11.14 -25.26 -11.45
N PHE A 208 10.61 -24.06 -11.74
CA PHE A 208 9.16 -23.84 -11.85
C PHE A 208 8.53 -24.60 -13.03
N ARG A 209 9.15 -24.56 -14.21
CA ARG A 209 8.65 -25.28 -15.41
C ARG A 209 8.76 -26.79 -15.27
N ASP A 210 9.90 -27.28 -14.74
CA ASP A 210 10.17 -28.70 -14.58
C ASP A 210 9.25 -29.37 -13.55
N SER A 211 8.73 -28.60 -12.58
CA SER A 211 7.88 -29.12 -11.50
C SER A 211 6.38 -29.12 -11.82
N GLN A 212 5.96 -28.71 -13.03
CA GLN A 212 4.56 -28.72 -13.48
C GLN A 212 3.57 -28.10 -12.47
N VAL A 213 3.91 -26.93 -11.94
CA VAL A 213 3.12 -26.26 -10.88
C VAL A 213 1.76 -25.75 -11.43
N ARG A 214 0.66 -26.06 -10.74
CA ARG A 214 -0.69 -25.55 -11.07
C ARG A 214 -0.76 -24.03 -10.97
N ARG A 215 -1.46 -23.39 -11.91
CA ARG A 215 -1.58 -21.91 -11.96
C ARG A 215 -2.64 -21.38 -11.01
N LEU A 216 -2.38 -20.23 -10.40
CA LEU A 216 -3.33 -19.55 -9.51
C LEU A 216 -4.38 -18.69 -10.25
N ALA A 217 -4.15 -18.38 -11.53
CA ALA A 217 -5.00 -17.45 -12.29
C ALA A 217 -6.47 -17.88 -12.35
N GLY A 218 -6.75 -19.19 -12.46
CA GLY A 218 -8.12 -19.71 -12.49
C GLY A 218 -8.91 -19.39 -11.23
N PHE A 219 -8.28 -19.42 -10.05
CA PHE A 219 -8.92 -19.05 -8.79
C PHE A 219 -9.36 -17.58 -8.77
N PHE A 220 -8.48 -16.67 -9.21
CA PHE A 220 -8.80 -15.24 -9.23
C PHE A 220 -9.83 -14.87 -10.30
N GLN A 221 -9.87 -15.61 -11.42
CA GLN A 221 -10.96 -15.48 -12.39
C GLN A 221 -12.30 -15.90 -11.76
N SER A 222 -12.33 -17.04 -11.08
CA SER A 222 -13.53 -17.45 -10.33
C SER A 222 -13.90 -16.43 -9.25
N PHE A 223 -12.91 -15.78 -8.62
CA PHE A 223 -13.16 -14.72 -7.63
C PHE A 223 -13.84 -13.51 -8.27
N LYS A 224 -13.31 -13.03 -9.40
CA LYS A 224 -13.91 -11.95 -10.18
C LYS A 224 -15.34 -12.30 -10.60
N ASN A 225 -15.53 -13.48 -11.18
CA ASN A 225 -16.84 -13.96 -11.64
C ASN A 225 -17.86 -14.07 -10.50
N MET A 226 -17.43 -14.56 -9.32
CA MET A 226 -18.28 -14.63 -8.13
C MET A 226 -18.77 -13.24 -7.75
N LEU A 227 -17.87 -12.24 -7.65
CA LEU A 227 -18.25 -10.87 -7.27
C LEU A 227 -19.19 -10.22 -8.29
N THR A 228 -18.94 -10.41 -9.59
CA THR A 228 -19.83 -9.92 -10.66
C THR A 228 -21.22 -10.56 -10.58
N SER A 229 -21.31 -11.85 -10.25
CA SER A 229 -22.58 -12.56 -10.18
C SER A 229 -23.50 -12.10 -9.02
N LEU A 230 -22.95 -11.51 -7.95
CA LEU A 230 -23.70 -11.10 -6.76
C LEU A 230 -24.76 -10.02 -7.03
N ALA A 231 -24.52 -9.18 -8.04
CA ALA A 231 -25.41 -8.08 -8.40
C ALA A 231 -26.18 -8.32 -9.72
N SER A 232 -26.11 -9.54 -10.28
CA SER A 232 -26.78 -9.93 -11.52
C SER A 232 -28.32 -9.79 -11.48
N GLN A 233 -28.91 -9.72 -10.29
CA GLN A 233 -30.35 -9.46 -10.13
C GLN A 233 -30.74 -7.99 -10.39
N TRP A 234 -29.77 -7.07 -10.31
CA TRP A 234 -30.01 -5.62 -10.40
C TRP A 234 -29.39 -4.99 -11.63
N THR A 235 -28.25 -5.49 -12.10
CA THR A 235 -27.48 -4.92 -13.20
C THR A 235 -26.58 -5.98 -13.86
N ASP A 236 -26.45 -5.89 -15.18
CA ASP A 236 -25.50 -6.72 -15.96
C ASP A 236 -24.07 -6.20 -15.86
N THR A 237 -23.88 -4.93 -15.48
CA THR A 237 -22.58 -4.27 -15.32
C THR A 237 -22.45 -3.67 -13.91
N PRO A 238 -22.21 -4.51 -12.88
CA PRO A 238 -22.15 -4.04 -11.50
C PRO A 238 -20.89 -3.23 -11.22
N ARG A 239 -21.03 -2.10 -10.52
CA ARG A 239 -19.88 -1.36 -10.01
C ARG A 239 -19.39 -2.01 -8.73
N ILE A 240 -18.27 -2.72 -8.85
CA ILE A 240 -17.59 -3.41 -7.75
C ILE A 240 -16.41 -2.56 -7.28
N VAL A 241 -16.29 -2.33 -5.97
CA VAL A 241 -15.16 -1.60 -5.37
C VAL A 241 -14.52 -2.42 -4.24
N MET A 242 -13.23 -2.20 -3.97
CA MET A 242 -12.52 -2.80 -2.84
C MET A 242 -12.37 -1.78 -1.71
N LEU A 243 -13.02 -2.01 -0.57
CA LEU A 243 -12.94 -1.12 0.60
C LEU A 243 -11.72 -1.46 1.45
N SER A 244 -10.79 -0.51 1.56
CA SER A 244 -9.53 -0.59 2.30
C SER A 244 -9.55 0.26 3.57
N PRO A 245 -8.89 -0.18 4.66
CA PRO A 245 -8.56 0.68 5.80
C PRO A 245 -7.51 1.78 5.49
N GLY A 246 -6.90 1.77 4.30
CA GLY A 246 -5.97 2.81 3.84
C GLY A 246 -4.49 2.45 3.98
N ALA A 247 -3.63 3.37 3.52
CA ALA A 247 -2.20 3.14 3.31
C ALA A 247 -1.41 2.75 4.57
N TYR A 248 -1.89 3.12 5.76
CA TYR A 248 -1.22 2.81 7.03
C TYR A 248 -1.50 1.38 7.53
N SER A 249 -2.35 0.62 6.85
CA SER A 249 -2.58 -0.79 7.17
C SER A 249 -1.42 -1.67 6.74
N SER A 250 -1.08 -2.65 7.59
CA SER A 250 -0.06 -3.67 7.30
C SER A 250 -0.33 -4.51 6.05
N THR A 251 -1.58 -4.54 5.59
CA THR A 251 -1.98 -5.34 4.42
C THR A 251 -2.34 -4.49 3.20
N TYR A 252 -2.07 -3.17 3.23
CA TYR A 252 -2.43 -2.28 2.13
C TYR A 252 -1.84 -2.70 0.78
N PHE A 253 -0.58 -3.17 0.78
CA PHE A 253 0.06 -3.68 -0.43
C PHE A 253 -0.75 -4.80 -1.09
N GLU A 254 -1.19 -5.80 -0.32
CA GLU A 254 -1.99 -6.91 -0.84
C GLU A 254 -3.28 -6.40 -1.50
N GLN A 255 -3.91 -5.42 -0.87
CA GLN A 255 -5.17 -4.85 -1.31
C GLN A 255 -5.00 -4.06 -2.61
N ALA A 256 -3.98 -3.20 -2.70
CA ALA A 256 -3.64 -2.48 -3.93
C ALA A 256 -3.26 -3.43 -5.06
N TYR A 257 -2.49 -4.49 -4.76
CA TYR A 257 -2.11 -5.51 -5.73
C TYR A 257 -3.33 -6.28 -6.27
N LEU A 258 -4.22 -6.74 -5.39
CA LEU A 258 -5.45 -7.44 -5.77
C LEU A 258 -6.45 -6.54 -6.50
N SER A 259 -6.56 -5.27 -6.10
CA SER A 259 -7.39 -4.27 -6.77
C SER A 259 -6.98 -4.12 -8.24
N ASN A 260 -5.67 -3.97 -8.50
CA ASN A 260 -5.13 -3.91 -9.86
C ASN A 260 -5.28 -5.22 -10.63
N TYR A 261 -5.07 -6.36 -9.96
CA TYR A 261 -5.18 -7.67 -10.61
C TYR A 261 -6.62 -8.04 -10.99
N LEU A 262 -7.60 -7.75 -10.12
CA LEU A 262 -9.02 -8.02 -10.37
C LEU A 262 -9.68 -6.94 -11.25
N GLY A 263 -9.14 -5.72 -11.22
CA GLY A 263 -9.63 -4.56 -11.97
C GLY A 263 -10.76 -3.80 -11.25
N PHE A 264 -10.72 -3.73 -9.92
CA PHE A 264 -11.72 -3.01 -9.11
C PHE A 264 -11.09 -1.78 -8.46
N PRO A 265 -11.75 -0.60 -8.44
CA PRO A 265 -11.25 0.58 -7.75
C PRO A 265 -11.00 0.32 -6.26
N LEU A 266 -9.83 0.72 -5.76
CA LEU A 266 -9.50 0.72 -4.33
C LEU A 266 -10.06 2.00 -3.69
N VAL A 267 -10.96 1.83 -2.73
CA VAL A 267 -11.64 2.94 -2.04
C VAL A 267 -11.43 2.88 -0.54
N GLN A 268 -11.42 4.03 0.12
CA GLN A 268 -11.44 4.15 1.57
C GLN A 268 -12.83 4.59 2.04
N GLY A 269 -13.11 4.51 3.35
CA GLY A 269 -14.40 4.93 3.92
C GLY A 269 -14.80 6.36 3.53
N SER A 270 -13.82 7.28 3.47
CA SER A 270 -14.01 8.67 3.05
C SER A 270 -14.43 8.85 1.58
N ASP A 271 -14.12 7.87 0.72
CA ASP A 271 -14.43 7.89 -0.72
C ASP A 271 -15.89 7.48 -0.98
N LEU A 272 -16.56 6.92 0.01
CA LEU A 272 -17.93 6.44 -0.08
C LEU A 272 -18.87 7.32 0.78
N THR A 273 -20.14 7.37 0.39
CA THR A 273 -21.19 8.03 1.16
C THR A 273 -22.51 7.32 0.97
N VAL A 274 -23.35 7.29 2.01
CA VAL A 274 -24.72 6.80 1.90
C VAL A 274 -25.64 7.97 1.57
N ARG A 275 -26.51 7.79 0.58
CA ARG A 275 -27.55 8.77 0.22
C ARG A 275 -28.75 8.07 -0.39
N ASN A 276 -29.95 8.43 0.07
CA ASN A 276 -31.22 7.86 -0.39
C ASN A 276 -31.25 6.32 -0.37
N GLY A 277 -30.72 5.72 0.70
CA GLY A 277 -30.70 4.27 0.88
C GLY A 277 -29.77 3.51 -0.08
N ALA A 278 -28.80 4.17 -0.72
CA ALA A 278 -27.78 3.54 -1.55
C ALA A 278 -26.38 4.07 -1.21
N VAL A 279 -25.34 3.29 -1.51
CA VAL A 279 -23.93 3.72 -1.38
C VAL A 279 -23.46 4.32 -2.69
N TRP A 280 -22.77 5.44 -2.57
CA TRP A 280 -22.21 6.19 -3.68
C TRP A 280 -20.72 6.40 -3.47
N MET A 281 -19.93 6.19 -4.52
CA MET A 281 -18.54 6.59 -4.60
C MET A 281 -18.46 8.04 -5.04
N LYS A 282 -17.68 8.84 -4.32
CA LYS A 282 -17.37 10.23 -4.65
C LYS A 282 -16.32 10.23 -5.77
N SER A 283 -16.75 10.52 -7.00
CA SER A 283 -15.85 10.65 -8.15
C SER A 283 -15.82 12.07 -8.68
N LEU A 284 -14.88 12.34 -9.58
CA LEU A 284 -14.78 13.64 -10.26
C LEU A 284 -16.03 14.02 -11.07
N ASN A 285 -16.76 13.03 -11.59
CA ASN A 285 -17.98 13.24 -12.36
C ASN A 285 -19.24 13.28 -11.47
N GLY A 286 -19.06 13.29 -10.14
CA GLY A 286 -20.13 13.29 -9.15
C GLY A 286 -20.27 11.96 -8.42
N LEU A 287 -21.48 11.67 -7.94
CA LEU A 287 -21.76 10.47 -7.16
C LEU A 287 -22.02 9.28 -8.09
N ALA A 288 -21.23 8.23 -7.96
CA ALA A 288 -21.31 7.01 -8.75
C ALA A 288 -21.84 5.86 -7.87
N ARG A 289 -23.02 5.31 -8.17
CA ARG A 289 -23.62 4.23 -7.37
C ARG A 289 -22.70 2.99 -7.33
N VAL A 290 -22.58 2.38 -6.16
CA VAL A 290 -21.81 1.14 -5.92
C VAL A 290 -22.79 0.00 -5.63
N ASP A 291 -22.57 -1.15 -6.25
CA ASP A 291 -23.47 -2.31 -6.14
C ASP A 291 -22.87 -3.43 -5.27
N VAL A 292 -21.54 -3.60 -5.32
CA VAL A 292 -20.81 -4.62 -4.55
C VAL A 292 -19.55 -4.03 -3.93
N ILE A 293 -19.31 -4.31 -2.65
CA ILE A 293 -18.06 -3.94 -1.97
C ILE A 293 -17.35 -5.21 -1.51
N LEU A 294 -16.16 -5.46 -2.05
CA LEU A 294 -15.20 -6.40 -1.48
C LEU A 294 -14.50 -5.71 -0.31
N ARG A 295 -14.89 -6.04 0.93
CA ARG A 295 -14.36 -5.35 2.11
C ARG A 295 -13.06 -5.98 2.62
N ARG A 296 -12.15 -5.10 3.04
CA ARG A 296 -10.91 -5.42 3.77
C ARG A 296 -10.88 -4.75 5.15
N VAL A 297 -12.03 -4.24 5.58
CA VAL A 297 -12.25 -3.58 6.87
C VAL A 297 -13.06 -4.50 7.77
N ASP A 298 -12.70 -4.50 9.04
CA ASP A 298 -13.33 -5.32 10.07
C ASP A 298 -14.78 -4.90 10.38
N ASP A 299 -15.61 -5.87 10.77
CA ASP A 299 -17.06 -5.75 10.99
C ASP A 299 -17.45 -4.48 11.76
N ALA A 300 -16.91 -4.36 12.97
CA ALA A 300 -17.23 -3.25 13.86
C ALA A 300 -16.84 -1.87 13.29
N TYR A 301 -15.84 -1.82 12.42
CA TYR A 301 -15.30 -0.57 11.87
C TYR A 301 -16.01 -0.12 10.59
N CYS A 302 -16.88 -0.95 10.01
CA CYS A 302 -17.54 -0.67 8.73
C CYS A 302 -18.64 0.40 8.79
N ASP A 303 -19.25 0.66 9.95
CA ASP A 303 -20.31 1.67 10.09
C ASP A 303 -20.21 2.42 11.43
N GLN A 304 -19.94 3.73 11.34
CA GLN A 304 -19.83 4.61 12.50
C GLN A 304 -21.17 4.91 13.18
N ALA A 305 -22.27 4.87 12.42
CA ALA A 305 -23.57 5.26 12.92
C ALA A 305 -24.19 4.17 13.81
N GLU A 306 -23.98 2.89 13.47
CA GLU A 306 -24.64 1.76 14.15
C GLU A 306 -23.70 0.81 14.90
N LEU A 307 -22.40 0.79 14.54
CA LEU A 307 -21.43 -0.15 15.12
C LEU A 307 -20.43 0.59 16.02
N LYS A 308 -19.36 1.15 15.45
CA LYS A 308 -18.27 1.78 16.20
C LYS A 308 -18.12 3.26 15.87
N ALA A 309 -18.61 4.12 16.75
CA ALA A 309 -18.69 5.58 16.55
C ALA A 309 -17.34 6.29 16.38
N ASP A 310 -16.25 5.76 16.95
CA ASP A 310 -14.89 6.28 16.84
C ASP A 310 -14.10 5.70 15.65
N SER A 311 -14.72 4.85 14.82
CA SER A 311 -14.10 4.35 13.60
C SER A 311 -13.90 5.49 12.59
N PHE A 312 -12.81 5.49 11.82
CA PHE A 312 -12.62 6.34 10.64
C PHE A 312 -12.51 5.54 9.33
N LEU A 313 -12.69 4.21 9.40
CA LEU A 313 -12.42 3.29 8.29
C LEU A 313 -13.66 2.95 7.47
N GLY A 314 -14.83 3.03 8.09
CA GLY A 314 -16.12 2.63 7.51
C GLY A 314 -16.87 3.75 6.80
N VAL A 315 -18.14 3.48 6.50
CA VAL A 315 -19.05 4.41 5.85
C VAL A 315 -20.29 4.57 6.74
N PRO A 316 -20.62 5.79 7.22
CA PRO A 316 -21.81 6.02 8.02
C PRO A 316 -23.10 5.55 7.31
N GLY A 317 -23.90 4.72 7.97
CA GLY A 317 -25.17 4.20 7.46
C GLY A 317 -25.02 3.02 6.49
N LEU A 318 -23.83 2.45 6.34
CA LEU A 318 -23.60 1.30 5.46
C LEU A 318 -24.49 0.11 5.85
N LEU A 319 -24.63 -0.16 7.15
CA LEU A 319 -25.39 -1.30 7.65
C LEU A 319 -26.89 -1.15 7.35
N GLU A 320 -27.42 0.07 7.39
CA GLU A 320 -28.79 0.37 6.96
C GLU A 320 -29.02 -0.05 5.50
N VAL A 321 -28.11 0.34 4.60
CA VAL A 321 -28.20 0.02 3.17
C VAL A 321 -28.09 -1.49 2.91
N VAL A 322 -27.21 -2.17 3.66
CA VAL A 322 -27.06 -3.62 3.60
C VAL A 322 -28.34 -4.33 4.01
N ARG A 323 -28.97 -3.92 5.12
CA ARG A 323 -30.26 -4.50 5.56
C ARG A 323 -31.39 -4.24 4.58
N ALA A 324 -31.37 -3.11 3.90
CA ALA A 324 -32.33 -2.80 2.84
C ALA A 324 -32.11 -3.64 1.56
N GLY A 325 -31.00 -4.37 1.45
CA GLY A 325 -30.66 -5.18 0.27
C GLY A 325 -30.25 -4.35 -0.94
N ASN A 326 -29.85 -3.09 -0.73
CA ASN A 326 -29.47 -2.16 -1.81
C ASN A 326 -27.97 -2.20 -2.17
N ILE A 327 -27.18 -3.00 -1.44
CA ILE A 327 -25.76 -3.26 -1.69
C ILE A 327 -25.35 -4.65 -1.20
N VAL A 328 -24.39 -5.29 -1.85
CA VAL A 328 -23.76 -6.52 -1.38
C VAL A 328 -22.38 -6.26 -0.78
N LEU A 329 -22.10 -6.82 0.40
CA LEU A 329 -20.77 -6.84 1.00
C LEU A 329 -20.17 -8.24 0.90
N ALA A 330 -18.93 -8.33 0.41
CA ALA A 330 -18.16 -9.57 0.36
C ALA A 330 -16.93 -9.47 1.27
N ASN A 331 -16.83 -10.21 2.37
CA ASN A 331 -17.87 -11.03 3.03
C ASN A 331 -18.94 -10.17 3.74
N PRO A 332 -20.12 -10.72 4.05
CA PRO A 332 -21.16 -9.99 4.79
C PRO A 332 -20.67 -9.55 6.18
N LEU A 333 -21.31 -8.51 6.72
CA LEU A 333 -21.11 -8.09 8.10
C LEU A 333 -21.63 -9.16 9.05
N GLY A 334 -20.89 -9.39 10.13
CA GLY A 334 -21.21 -10.41 11.13
C GLY A 334 -20.53 -11.75 10.86
N SER A 335 -19.82 -11.92 9.74
CA SER A 335 -19.03 -13.14 9.48
C SER A 335 -17.83 -13.31 10.41
N GLY A 336 -17.44 -12.25 11.14
CA GLY A 336 -16.35 -12.29 12.12
C GLY A 336 -16.58 -13.20 13.32
N ILE A 337 -17.84 -13.51 13.67
CA ILE A 337 -18.16 -14.46 14.75
C ILE A 337 -17.61 -15.87 14.49
N LEU A 338 -17.49 -16.25 13.21
CA LEU A 338 -17.02 -17.58 12.84
C LEU A 338 -15.52 -17.77 13.14
N GLU A 339 -14.76 -16.69 13.35
CA GLU A 339 -13.34 -16.77 13.72
C GLU A 339 -13.12 -17.05 15.23
N ALA A 340 -14.19 -17.20 16.01
CA ALA A 340 -14.12 -17.46 17.44
C ALA A 340 -13.42 -18.80 17.74
N PRO A 341 -12.27 -18.82 18.45
CA PRO A 341 -11.56 -20.07 18.74
C PRO A 341 -12.40 -21.09 19.51
N ALA A 342 -13.34 -20.62 20.34
CA ALA A 342 -14.25 -21.47 21.10
C ALA A 342 -15.18 -22.32 20.19
N LEU A 343 -15.53 -21.83 19.00
CA LEU A 343 -16.37 -22.54 18.03
C LEU A 343 -15.73 -23.86 17.58
N VAL A 344 -14.39 -23.91 17.51
CA VAL A 344 -13.63 -25.06 17.01
C VAL A 344 -13.90 -26.33 17.83
N LYS A 345 -14.13 -26.22 19.14
CA LYS A 345 -14.52 -27.36 20.02
C LYS A 345 -15.78 -28.06 19.50
N PHE A 346 -16.74 -27.30 19.00
CA PHE A 346 -18.08 -27.80 18.67
C PHE A 346 -18.23 -28.21 17.20
N LEU A 347 -17.24 -27.92 16.34
CA LEU A 347 -17.33 -28.18 14.90
C LEU A 347 -17.69 -29.64 14.52
N PRO A 348 -17.17 -30.69 15.19
CA PRO A 348 -17.59 -32.05 14.89
C PRO A 348 -19.09 -32.29 15.09
N ALA A 349 -19.64 -31.81 16.22
CA ALA A 349 -21.07 -31.94 16.53
C ALA A 349 -21.93 -31.06 15.61
N ILE A 350 -21.44 -29.87 15.25
CA ILE A 350 -22.11 -28.98 14.29
C ILE A 350 -22.18 -29.63 12.90
N SER A 351 -21.09 -30.27 12.45
CA SER A 351 -21.04 -30.97 11.17
C SER A 351 -22.05 -32.11 11.12
N GLU A 352 -22.07 -32.97 12.13
CA GLU A 352 -23.03 -34.08 12.20
C GLU A 352 -24.48 -33.58 12.24
N PHE A 353 -24.75 -32.48 12.96
CA PHE A 353 -26.09 -31.90 13.05
C PHE A 353 -26.57 -31.25 11.74
N LEU A 354 -25.71 -30.48 11.06
CA LEU A 354 -26.12 -29.71 9.87
C LEU A 354 -26.00 -30.48 8.55
N THR A 355 -24.98 -31.34 8.41
CA THR A 355 -24.69 -32.05 7.15
C THR A 355 -24.87 -33.56 7.27
N GLY A 356 -24.90 -34.12 8.48
CA GLY A 356 -24.90 -35.58 8.69
C GLY A 356 -23.55 -36.24 8.39
N GLU A 357 -22.50 -35.46 8.17
CA GLU A 357 -21.17 -35.93 7.80
C GLU A 357 -20.13 -35.58 8.88
N GLN A 358 -19.08 -36.40 8.99
CA GLN A 358 -17.90 -36.05 9.76
C GLN A 358 -16.99 -35.13 8.97
N LEU A 359 -16.22 -34.30 9.68
CA LEU A 359 -15.20 -33.44 9.08
C LEU A 359 -14.09 -34.27 8.46
N THR A 360 -13.90 -34.15 7.15
CA THR A 360 -12.81 -34.81 6.41
C THR A 360 -11.45 -34.25 6.84
N LEU A 361 -11.38 -32.93 7.05
CA LEU A 361 -10.18 -32.25 7.51
C LEU A 361 -10.30 -31.93 9.02
N PRO A 362 -9.54 -32.61 9.90
CA PRO A 362 -9.67 -32.44 11.33
C PRO A 362 -9.19 -31.06 11.77
N SER A 363 -9.79 -30.53 12.83
CA SER A 363 -9.30 -29.34 13.53
C SER A 363 -8.39 -29.75 14.69
N VAL A 364 -7.48 -28.85 15.08
CA VAL A 364 -6.68 -29.06 16.28
C VAL A 364 -7.56 -29.25 17.51
N ALA A 365 -7.19 -30.18 18.40
CA ALA A 365 -7.90 -30.41 19.64
C ALA A 365 -8.03 -29.09 20.42
N THR A 366 -9.27 -28.74 20.75
CA THR A 366 -9.64 -27.43 21.30
C THR A 366 -10.57 -27.63 22.50
N TRP A 367 -10.29 -26.90 23.58
CA TRP A 367 -11.05 -26.90 24.83
C TRP A 367 -11.53 -25.49 25.14
N TRP A 368 -12.79 -25.35 25.56
CA TRP A 368 -13.34 -24.06 25.95
C TRP A 368 -13.51 -24.02 27.47
N CYS A 369 -12.83 -23.06 28.11
CA CYS A 369 -12.77 -22.99 29.57
C CYS A 369 -14.11 -22.64 30.23
N GLY A 370 -15.15 -22.26 29.47
CA GLY A 370 -16.51 -22.13 29.99
C GLY A 370 -17.16 -23.46 30.42
N ASP A 371 -16.65 -24.59 29.92
CA ASP A 371 -17.00 -25.93 30.40
C ASP A 371 -16.08 -26.32 31.57
N GLU A 372 -16.65 -26.73 32.70
CA GLU A 372 -15.87 -27.08 33.91
C GLU A 372 -14.88 -28.22 33.68
N ASN A 373 -15.23 -29.21 32.84
CA ASN A 373 -14.35 -30.34 32.55
C ASN A 373 -13.13 -29.89 31.74
N ASP A 374 -13.37 -29.03 30.75
CA ASP A 374 -12.33 -28.43 29.92
C ASP A 374 -11.44 -27.52 30.75
N LEU A 375 -12.00 -26.66 31.60
CA LEU A 375 -11.25 -25.79 32.50
C LEU A 375 -10.28 -26.58 33.37
N ASN A 376 -10.76 -27.66 33.99
CA ASN A 376 -9.93 -28.54 34.82
C ASN A 376 -8.80 -29.19 34.00
N TYR A 377 -9.09 -29.65 32.78
CA TYR A 377 -8.08 -30.19 31.89
C TYR A 377 -7.03 -29.15 31.49
N VAL A 378 -7.45 -27.94 31.14
CA VAL A 378 -6.58 -26.84 30.72
C VAL A 378 -5.64 -26.41 31.85
N ILE A 379 -6.15 -26.27 33.07
CA ILE A 379 -5.33 -25.93 34.24
C ILE A 379 -4.30 -27.04 34.51
N ALA A 380 -4.71 -28.30 34.45
CA ALA A 380 -3.83 -29.44 34.70
C ALA A 380 -2.74 -29.62 33.64
N ASN A 381 -3.01 -29.23 32.38
CA ASN A 381 -2.12 -29.46 31.24
C ASN A 381 -1.57 -28.18 30.61
N LEU A 382 -1.61 -27.05 31.33
CA LEU A 382 -1.30 -25.72 30.81
C LEU A 382 0.01 -25.69 30.00
N SER A 383 1.07 -26.37 30.47
CA SER A 383 2.39 -26.38 29.83
C SER A 383 2.40 -26.95 28.41
N ASN A 384 1.42 -27.80 28.03
CA ASN A 384 1.34 -28.45 26.73
C ASN A 384 0.34 -27.77 25.77
N LEU A 385 -0.27 -26.67 26.21
CA LEU A 385 -1.38 -26.01 25.52
C LEU A 385 -1.01 -24.60 25.07
N ILE A 386 -1.71 -24.11 24.05
CA ILE A 386 -1.73 -22.71 23.67
C ILE A 386 -3.04 -22.12 24.18
N ILE A 387 -2.95 -21.13 25.07
CA ILE A 387 -4.11 -20.38 25.56
C ILE A 387 -4.37 -19.21 24.61
N LYS A 388 -5.61 -19.15 24.14
CA LYS A 388 -6.12 -18.11 23.25
C LYS A 388 -7.34 -17.45 23.93
N PRO A 389 -7.50 -16.14 23.81
CA PRO A 389 -8.77 -15.52 24.12
C PRO A 389 -9.86 -16.09 23.21
N ALA A 390 -11.04 -16.32 23.78
CA ALA A 390 -12.24 -16.71 23.03
C ALA A 390 -12.72 -15.56 22.11
N ILE A 391 -12.41 -14.32 22.47
CA ILE A 391 -12.64 -13.12 21.66
C ILE A 391 -11.30 -12.65 21.10
N ARG A 392 -11.12 -12.75 19.78
CA ARG A 392 -9.91 -12.22 19.14
C ARG A 392 -9.94 -10.70 19.10
N SER A 393 -8.84 -10.08 19.50
CA SER A 393 -8.56 -8.66 19.27
C SER A 393 -7.19 -8.49 18.61
N HIS A 394 -6.98 -7.37 17.92
CA HIS A 394 -5.69 -7.06 17.29
C HIS A 394 -4.54 -6.97 18.31
N SER A 395 -4.84 -6.71 19.59
CA SER A 395 -3.87 -6.59 20.69
C SER A 395 -3.68 -7.87 21.51
N SER A 396 -4.48 -8.92 21.27
CA SER A 396 -4.45 -10.11 22.13
C SER A 396 -3.47 -11.16 21.61
N ASN A 397 -2.42 -11.41 22.38
CA ASN A 397 -1.41 -12.42 22.08
C ASN A 397 -1.84 -13.80 22.57
N SER A 398 -1.51 -14.84 21.80
CA SER A 398 -1.63 -16.22 22.29
C SER A 398 -0.55 -16.49 23.33
N ILE A 399 -0.92 -17.17 24.41
CA ILE A 399 0.00 -17.54 25.49
C ILE A 399 0.41 -18.99 25.28
N TYR A 400 1.70 -19.22 25.07
CA TYR A 400 2.25 -20.55 24.88
C TYR A 400 2.64 -21.14 26.24
N GLY A 401 1.94 -22.17 26.69
CA GLY A 401 2.12 -22.69 28.04
C GLY A 401 3.53 -23.19 28.35
N HIS A 402 4.25 -23.69 27.34
CA HIS A 402 5.61 -24.21 27.49
C HIS A 402 6.66 -23.12 27.74
N THR A 403 6.38 -21.85 27.39
CA THR A 403 7.31 -20.73 27.60
C THR A 403 7.13 -20.05 28.95
N LEU A 404 6.08 -20.39 29.70
CA LEU A 404 5.76 -19.77 30.98
C LEU A 404 6.65 -20.32 32.11
N ASN A 405 7.19 -19.43 32.92
CA ASN A 405 7.76 -19.80 34.21
C ASN A 405 6.65 -20.08 35.26
N GLU A 406 7.00 -20.69 36.40
CA GLU A 406 6.01 -21.10 37.40
C GLU A 406 5.16 -19.94 37.94
N LYS A 407 5.74 -18.74 38.11
CA LYS A 407 4.99 -17.54 38.54
C LYS A 407 3.98 -17.11 37.47
N GLN A 408 4.40 -17.10 36.20
CA GLN A 408 3.54 -16.76 35.08
C GLN A 408 2.41 -17.78 34.91
N LYS A 409 2.69 -19.08 35.06
CA LYS A 409 1.66 -20.12 35.02
C LYS A 409 0.58 -19.88 36.07
N LEU A 410 0.97 -19.62 37.32
CA LEU A 410 0.01 -19.33 38.40
C LEU A 410 -0.84 -18.10 38.08
N ASN A 411 -0.22 -17.01 37.63
CA ASN A 411 -0.94 -15.80 37.23
C ASN A 411 -1.95 -16.07 36.10
N THR A 412 -1.53 -16.79 35.04
CA THR A 412 -2.40 -17.15 33.92
C THR A 412 -3.58 -18.03 34.40
N ILE A 413 -3.35 -18.97 35.31
CA ILE A 413 -4.42 -19.79 35.90
C ILE A 413 -5.40 -18.93 36.69
N GLU A 414 -4.92 -17.98 37.49
CA GLU A 414 -5.79 -17.06 38.24
C GLU A 414 -6.62 -16.17 37.29
N GLU A 415 -6.03 -15.69 36.20
CA GLU A 415 -6.75 -14.92 35.17
C GLU A 415 -7.83 -15.76 34.48
N ILE A 416 -7.52 -16.99 34.05
CA ILE A 416 -8.48 -17.90 33.44
C ILE A 416 -9.64 -18.18 34.41
N LYS A 417 -9.35 -18.45 35.69
CA LYS A 417 -10.38 -18.73 36.70
C LYS A 417 -11.32 -17.54 36.97
N LYS A 418 -10.87 -16.29 36.77
CA LYS A 418 -11.71 -15.10 36.97
C LYS A 418 -12.79 -14.98 35.89
N THR A 419 -12.45 -15.29 34.64
CA THR A 419 -13.38 -15.18 33.49
C THR A 419 -13.22 -16.36 32.53
N PRO A 420 -13.58 -17.59 32.94
CA PRO A 420 -13.26 -18.82 32.21
C PRO A 420 -13.86 -18.86 30.79
N HIS A 421 -15.08 -18.36 30.62
CA HIS A 421 -15.76 -18.32 29.31
C HIS A 421 -15.02 -17.50 28.24
N LEU A 422 -14.10 -16.59 28.63
CA LEU A 422 -13.30 -15.77 27.72
C LEU A 422 -12.02 -16.46 27.25
N TYR A 423 -11.75 -17.71 27.66
CA TYR A 423 -10.53 -18.43 27.30
C TYR A 423 -10.82 -19.75 26.60
N THR A 424 -9.95 -20.06 25.64
CA THR A 424 -9.92 -21.30 24.89
C THR A 424 -8.49 -21.82 24.90
N ALA A 425 -8.31 -23.12 25.00
CA ALA A 425 -7.00 -23.76 24.86
C ALA A 425 -6.98 -24.63 23.62
N GLN A 426 -5.84 -24.68 22.93
CA GLN A 426 -5.60 -25.60 21.83
C GLN A 426 -4.35 -26.43 22.07
N SER A 427 -4.34 -27.65 21.55
CA SER A 427 -3.15 -28.48 21.57
C SER A 427 -2.04 -27.82 20.78
N TYR A 428 -0.82 -27.85 21.31
CA TYR A 428 0.35 -27.41 20.57
C TYR A 428 0.73 -28.49 19.53
N VAL A 429 0.51 -28.20 18.26
CA VAL A 429 0.97 -29.05 17.15
C VAL A 429 2.23 -28.40 16.55
N PRO A 430 3.42 -28.99 16.76
CA PRO A 430 4.61 -28.51 16.07
C PRO A 430 4.41 -28.74 14.57
N GLY A 431 4.58 -27.68 13.78
CA GLY A 431 4.42 -27.78 12.33
C GLY A 431 5.52 -28.60 11.68
N SER A 432 5.21 -29.16 10.51
CA SER A 432 6.19 -29.85 9.69
C SER A 432 7.35 -28.94 9.32
N MET A 433 8.52 -29.54 9.26
CA MET A 433 9.78 -28.87 8.97
C MET A 433 9.97 -28.79 7.46
N SER A 434 9.94 -27.56 6.94
CA SER A 434 10.16 -27.26 5.53
C SER A 434 11.56 -26.67 5.33
N PRO A 435 12.29 -27.04 4.26
CA PRO A 435 13.61 -26.47 3.99
C PRO A 435 13.51 -25.00 3.64
N ILE A 436 14.36 -24.16 4.23
CA ILE A 436 14.49 -22.74 3.88
C ILE A 436 15.95 -22.41 3.57
N TRP A 437 16.16 -21.37 2.76
CA TRP A 437 17.49 -20.83 2.49
C TRP A 437 17.81 -19.71 3.49
N LEU A 438 18.76 -19.96 4.39
CA LEU A 438 19.18 -19.02 5.44
C LEU A 438 20.69 -19.09 5.67
N ASP A 439 21.34 -17.93 5.71
CA ASP A 439 22.78 -17.77 5.98
C ASP A 439 23.68 -18.63 5.07
N GLY A 440 23.31 -18.71 3.78
CA GLY A 440 24.05 -19.48 2.78
C GLY A 440 23.90 -21.00 2.91
N LYS A 441 22.93 -21.49 3.68
CA LYS A 441 22.69 -22.93 3.89
C LYS A 441 21.20 -23.24 3.85
N ILE A 442 20.88 -24.51 3.58
CA ILE A 442 19.53 -25.03 3.69
C ILE A 442 19.30 -25.47 5.14
N GLN A 443 18.30 -24.89 5.80
CA GLN A 443 17.94 -25.21 7.18
C GLN A 443 16.47 -25.64 7.28
N ALA A 444 16.15 -26.45 8.28
CA ALA A 444 14.78 -26.87 8.57
C ALA A 444 14.06 -25.83 9.43
N ARG A 445 12.84 -25.44 9.05
CA ARG A 445 11.99 -24.55 9.86
C ARG A 445 10.54 -25.02 9.90
N PRO A 446 9.85 -24.83 11.03
CA PRO A 446 8.45 -25.21 11.16
C PRO A 446 7.61 -24.34 10.22
N SER A 447 6.67 -24.97 9.51
CA SER A 447 5.89 -24.32 8.47
C SER A 447 4.38 -24.41 8.66
N LEU A 448 3.68 -23.43 8.09
CA LEU A 448 2.22 -23.32 8.09
C LEU A 448 1.74 -22.94 6.69
N LEU A 449 0.62 -23.51 6.27
CA LEU A 449 -0.04 -23.19 5.01
C LEU A 449 -1.35 -22.47 5.27
N ARG A 450 -1.54 -21.28 4.69
CA ARG A 450 -2.87 -20.66 4.57
C ARG A 450 -3.46 -20.97 3.20
N ALA A 451 -4.55 -21.72 3.18
CA ALA A 451 -5.33 -22.00 1.97
C ALA A 451 -6.52 -21.04 1.86
N PHE A 452 -7.04 -20.86 0.65
CA PHE A 452 -8.14 -19.93 0.34
C PHE A 452 -9.22 -20.63 -0.47
N THR A 453 -10.48 -20.36 -0.13
CA THR A 453 -11.66 -20.81 -0.86
C THR A 453 -12.59 -19.64 -1.15
N ILE A 454 -13.30 -19.74 -2.27
CA ILE A 454 -14.32 -18.77 -2.68
C ILE A 454 -15.60 -19.51 -3.05
N ALA A 455 -16.74 -18.87 -2.79
CA ALA A 455 -18.03 -19.39 -3.20
C ALA A 455 -18.14 -19.48 -4.72
N SER A 456 -18.84 -20.50 -5.19
CA SER A 456 -19.17 -20.75 -6.59
C SER A 456 -20.63 -21.23 -6.68
N PRO A 457 -21.27 -21.23 -7.86
CA PRO A 457 -22.67 -21.64 -7.98
C PRO A 457 -22.97 -23.07 -7.49
N THR A 458 -21.97 -23.96 -7.48
CA THR A 458 -22.12 -25.39 -7.15
C THR A 458 -21.39 -25.80 -5.87
N GLY A 459 -20.81 -24.87 -5.10
CA GLY A 459 -20.01 -25.16 -3.90
C GLY A 459 -18.88 -24.16 -3.71
N TYR A 460 -17.67 -24.63 -3.35
CA TYR A 460 -16.49 -23.78 -3.15
C TYR A 460 -15.35 -24.14 -4.09
N THR A 461 -14.75 -23.13 -4.72
CA THR A 461 -13.50 -23.28 -5.47
C THR A 461 -12.30 -23.02 -4.54
N VAL A 462 -11.35 -23.95 -4.52
CA VAL A 462 -10.13 -23.84 -3.71
C VAL A 462 -8.99 -23.32 -4.58
N MET A 463 -8.18 -22.41 -4.04
CA MET A 463 -6.95 -21.97 -4.70
C MET A 463 -5.95 -23.15 -4.74
N PRO A 464 -5.43 -23.58 -5.92
CA PRO A 464 -4.46 -24.67 -5.99
C PRO A 464 -3.07 -24.23 -5.52
N GLY A 465 -2.95 -24.06 -4.20
CA GLY A 465 -1.81 -23.49 -3.51
C GLY A 465 -2.26 -22.65 -2.31
N GLY A 466 -1.40 -21.73 -1.89
CA GLY A 466 -1.68 -20.86 -0.76
C GLY A 466 -0.44 -20.14 -0.26
N LEU A 467 -0.60 -19.38 0.81
CA LEU A 467 0.49 -18.68 1.44
C LEU A 467 1.15 -19.58 2.50
N SER A 468 2.30 -20.15 2.17
CA SER A 468 3.12 -20.86 3.16
C SER A 468 3.98 -19.88 3.96
N ARG A 469 4.25 -20.20 5.22
CA ARG A 469 5.10 -19.41 6.11
C ARG A 469 6.04 -20.33 6.88
N ALA A 470 7.24 -19.88 7.13
CA ALA A 470 8.23 -20.56 7.97
C ALA A 470 8.64 -19.67 9.16
N GLY A 471 8.81 -20.31 10.32
CA GLY A 471 9.32 -19.66 11.53
C GLY A 471 10.78 -19.21 11.39
N GLU A 472 11.21 -18.23 12.19
CA GLU A 472 12.59 -17.72 12.20
C GLU A 472 13.56 -18.66 12.90
N SER A 473 13.15 -19.28 14.01
CA SER A 473 13.93 -20.27 14.74
C SER A 473 13.34 -21.68 14.66
N THR A 474 14.15 -22.68 15.02
CA THR A 474 13.74 -24.09 15.12
C THR A 474 12.94 -24.40 16.39
N GLU A 475 13.10 -23.57 17.42
CA GLU A 475 12.49 -23.77 18.75
C GLU A 475 11.24 -22.90 18.96
N GLU A 476 11.08 -21.79 18.22
CA GLU A 476 9.88 -20.97 18.33
C GLU A 476 8.65 -21.70 17.80
N SER A 477 7.63 -21.72 18.64
CA SER A 477 6.28 -22.05 18.26
C SER A 477 5.79 -21.10 17.16
N ILE A 478 5.31 -21.65 16.04
CA ILE A 478 4.81 -20.90 14.89
C ILE A 478 3.90 -19.76 15.38
N VAL A 479 4.35 -18.53 15.15
CA VAL A 479 3.56 -17.32 15.42
C VAL A 479 2.69 -17.11 14.19
N THR A 480 1.36 -17.19 14.35
CA THR A 480 0.40 -16.88 13.26
C THR A 480 0.46 -15.41 12.78
N ASN A 481 1.23 -14.58 13.49
CA ASN A 481 1.47 -13.19 13.17
C ASN A 481 2.37 -13.07 11.93
N MET A 482 1.88 -12.38 10.92
CA MET A 482 2.52 -12.29 9.60
C MET A 482 3.82 -11.45 9.63
N SER A 483 4.12 -10.76 10.74
CA SER A 483 5.24 -9.80 10.86
C SER A 483 6.61 -10.42 11.08
N ILE A 484 6.67 -11.64 11.61
CA ILE A 484 7.91 -12.29 12.10
C ILE A 484 8.23 -13.56 11.29
N SER A 485 7.39 -13.95 10.33
CA SER A 485 7.59 -15.20 9.56
C SER A 485 8.10 -14.93 8.14
N LYS A 486 9.02 -15.77 7.63
CA LYS A 486 9.38 -15.75 6.21
C LYS A 486 8.26 -16.40 5.39
N SER A 487 7.85 -15.75 4.32
CA SER A 487 6.86 -16.29 3.40
C SER A 487 7.49 -17.27 2.41
N LYS A 488 6.70 -18.23 1.95
CA LYS A 488 7.08 -19.21 0.94
C LYS A 488 5.95 -19.36 -0.08
N ASP A 489 6.30 -19.59 -1.34
CA ASP A 489 5.33 -20.06 -2.34
C ASP A 489 4.95 -21.52 -2.04
N THR A 490 3.71 -21.91 -2.36
CA THR A 490 3.22 -23.29 -2.21
C THR A 490 2.92 -23.86 -3.59
N TRP A 491 3.67 -24.87 -4.01
CA TRP A 491 3.51 -25.52 -5.30
C TRP A 491 2.66 -26.77 -5.14
N VAL A 492 1.48 -26.72 -5.76
CA VAL A 492 0.70 -27.93 -6.04
C VAL A 492 1.15 -28.44 -7.40
N ILE A 493 1.78 -29.61 -7.41
CA ILE A 493 2.25 -30.24 -8.65
C ILE A 493 1.02 -30.81 -9.39
N ALA A 494 0.97 -30.65 -10.71
CA ALA A 494 -0.04 -31.27 -11.55
C ALA A 494 0.41 -32.68 -12.00
N ALA A 495 -0.54 -33.61 -12.16
CA ALA A 495 -0.26 -34.93 -12.73
C ALA A 495 0.00 -34.87 -14.25
N GLU A 496 -0.55 -33.86 -14.92
CA GLU A 496 -0.37 -33.59 -16.35
C GLU A 496 -0.07 -32.09 -16.58
N PRO A 497 0.64 -31.71 -17.66
CA PRO A 497 0.88 -30.32 -18.00
C PRO A 497 -0.45 -29.57 -18.17
N GLU A 498 -0.69 -28.56 -17.33
CA GLU A 498 -1.91 -27.75 -17.39
C GLU A 498 -2.01 -27.08 -18.78
N THR A 499 -3.12 -27.31 -19.49
CA THR A 499 -3.37 -26.65 -20.77
C THR A 499 -3.51 -25.16 -20.53
N GLN A 500 -2.85 -24.34 -21.36
CA GLN A 500 -3.09 -22.91 -21.34
C GLN A 500 -4.55 -22.69 -21.76
N THR A 501 -5.42 -22.42 -20.79
CA THR A 501 -6.68 -21.76 -21.09
C THR A 501 -6.31 -20.37 -21.55
N THR A 502 -6.25 -20.20 -22.88
CA THR A 502 -6.22 -18.88 -23.49
C THR A 502 -7.40 -18.11 -22.93
N LEU A 503 -7.13 -16.97 -22.30
CA LEU A 503 -8.13 -16.03 -21.79
C LEU A 503 -8.87 -15.41 -22.98
N LEU A 504 -9.68 -16.21 -23.66
CA LEU A 504 -10.59 -15.82 -24.73
C LEU A 504 -11.98 -16.00 -24.16
N ASN A 505 -12.49 -14.95 -23.50
CA ASN A 505 -13.90 -14.54 -23.51
C ASN A 505 -14.11 -13.44 -22.47
N ASP A 506 -14.11 -12.19 -22.93
CA ASP A 506 -15.03 -11.12 -22.51
C ASP A 506 -14.75 -9.89 -23.38
N GLN A 507 -14.96 -10.02 -24.69
CA GLN A 507 -14.87 -8.89 -25.63
C GLN A 507 -16.15 -8.03 -25.67
N VAL A 508 -17.21 -8.39 -24.94
CA VAL A 508 -18.56 -7.92 -25.28
C VAL A 508 -19.05 -6.71 -24.44
N LEU A 509 -18.37 -6.29 -23.36
CA LEU A 509 -18.85 -5.17 -22.53
C LEU A 509 -17.82 -4.07 -22.21
N LEU A 510 -16.56 -4.22 -22.60
CA LEU A 510 -15.46 -3.33 -22.16
C LEU A 510 -15.45 -1.93 -22.81
N GLN A 511 -16.24 -1.69 -23.86
CA GLN A 511 -16.15 -0.43 -24.63
C GLN A 511 -16.76 0.77 -23.91
N ASP A 512 -17.80 0.60 -23.10
CA ASP A 512 -18.46 1.72 -22.39
C ASP A 512 -17.87 1.98 -20.97
N GLU A 513 -17.37 0.95 -20.28
CA GLU A 513 -16.79 1.10 -18.93
C GLU A 513 -15.41 1.74 -18.92
N ALA A 514 -14.56 1.45 -19.93
CA ALA A 514 -13.23 2.04 -20.04
C ALA A 514 -13.27 3.57 -20.26
N LEU A 515 -14.39 4.10 -20.78
CA LEU A 515 -14.62 5.53 -20.99
C LEU A 515 -15.10 6.25 -19.71
N GLN A 516 -15.51 5.52 -18.67
CA GLN A 516 -16.01 6.09 -17.40
C GLN A 516 -15.17 5.63 -16.19
N ALA A 517 -13.84 5.67 -16.30
CA ALA A 517 -12.96 5.50 -15.14
C ALA A 517 -13.17 6.65 -14.14
N ASN A 518 -14.14 6.47 -13.25
CA ASN A 518 -14.50 7.38 -12.17
C ASN A 518 -13.50 7.19 -11.02
N LEU A 519 -12.38 7.92 -11.07
CA LEU A 519 -11.40 7.93 -9.98
C LEU A 519 -12.02 8.54 -8.70
N PRO A 520 -11.74 7.98 -7.51
CA PRO A 520 -12.09 8.62 -6.25
C PRO A 520 -11.43 10.00 -6.11
N SER A 521 -12.15 10.98 -5.55
CA SER A 521 -11.61 12.34 -5.36
C SER A 521 -10.32 12.37 -4.53
N ARG A 522 -10.21 11.52 -3.52
CA ARG A 522 -8.98 11.37 -2.71
C ARG A 522 -7.77 10.99 -3.55
N VAL A 523 -7.92 10.10 -4.54
CA VAL A 523 -6.81 9.67 -5.40
C VAL A 523 -6.28 10.86 -6.19
N VAL A 524 -7.20 11.66 -6.74
CA VAL A 524 -6.89 12.82 -7.55
C VAL A 524 -6.26 13.94 -6.71
N GLU A 525 -6.78 14.17 -5.51
CA GLU A 525 -6.21 15.10 -4.53
C GLU A 525 -4.75 14.72 -4.18
N ASN A 526 -4.50 13.44 -3.89
CA ASN A 526 -3.16 12.97 -3.57
C ASN A 526 -2.20 13.10 -4.76
N LEU A 527 -2.65 12.87 -5.99
CA LEU A 527 -1.82 13.09 -7.19
C LEU A 527 -1.49 14.57 -7.41
N PHE A 528 -2.47 15.46 -7.20
CA PHE A 528 -2.26 16.91 -7.24
C PHE A 528 -1.21 17.35 -6.21
N TRP A 529 -1.36 16.92 -4.95
CA TRP A 529 -0.41 17.25 -3.89
C TRP A 529 0.95 16.60 -4.07
N MET A 530 1.02 15.35 -4.55
CA MET A 530 2.28 14.69 -4.91
C MET A 530 3.06 15.54 -5.92
N GLY A 531 2.40 16.06 -6.96
CA GLY A 531 3.01 16.96 -7.94
C GLY A 531 3.52 18.26 -7.32
N ARG A 532 2.76 18.87 -6.42
CA ARG A 532 3.16 20.09 -5.70
C ARG A 532 4.37 19.86 -4.79
N TYR A 533 4.32 18.82 -3.95
CA TYR A 533 5.41 18.53 -3.01
C TYR A 533 6.71 18.17 -3.73
N ALA A 534 6.63 17.41 -4.83
CA ALA A 534 7.79 17.10 -5.68
C ALA A 534 8.44 18.38 -6.22
N GLU A 535 7.64 19.30 -6.77
CA GLU A 535 8.14 20.57 -7.33
C GLU A 535 8.71 21.49 -6.25
N ARG A 536 8.05 21.58 -5.09
CA ARG A 536 8.51 22.39 -3.97
C ARG A 536 9.86 21.91 -3.44
N ALA A 537 10.04 20.59 -3.32
CA ALA A 537 11.31 20.01 -2.92
C ALA A 537 12.41 20.26 -3.97
N GLU A 538 12.11 20.09 -5.27
CA GLU A 538 13.06 20.29 -6.37
C GLU A 538 13.59 21.73 -6.42
N ILE A 539 12.70 22.73 -6.40
CA ILE A 539 13.09 24.14 -6.47
C ILE A 539 13.87 24.56 -5.23
N SER A 540 13.44 24.11 -4.04
CA SER A 540 14.13 24.39 -2.77
C SER A 540 15.57 23.85 -2.78
N MET A 541 15.75 22.61 -3.23
CA MET A 541 17.08 22.00 -3.35
C MET A 541 17.95 22.75 -4.37
N ARG A 542 17.40 23.15 -5.52
CA ARG A 542 18.17 23.92 -6.51
C ARG A 542 18.61 25.29 -6.03
N LEU A 543 17.75 25.97 -5.27
CA LEU A 543 18.12 27.24 -4.65
C LEU A 543 19.23 27.02 -3.62
N LEU A 544 19.10 26.05 -2.72
CA LEU A 544 20.14 25.77 -1.73
C LEU A 544 21.48 25.35 -2.36
N ARG A 545 21.46 24.49 -3.38
CA ARG A 545 22.67 24.16 -4.17
C ARG A 545 23.32 25.42 -4.74
N THR A 546 22.52 26.37 -5.19
CA THR A 546 23.02 27.66 -5.71
C THR A 546 23.62 28.51 -4.58
N ILE A 547 22.96 28.58 -3.43
CA ILE A 547 23.44 29.33 -2.26
C ILE A 547 24.78 28.74 -1.77
N PHE A 548 24.87 27.42 -1.64
CA PHE A 548 26.12 26.73 -1.26
C PHE A 548 27.25 27.02 -2.26
N LYS A 549 26.98 26.95 -3.56
CA LYS A 549 27.98 27.30 -4.60
C LYS A 549 28.43 28.76 -4.53
N GLN A 550 27.55 29.69 -4.17
CA GLN A 550 27.91 31.10 -4.01
C GLN A 550 28.70 31.35 -2.72
N MET A 551 28.37 30.64 -1.63
CA MET A 551 29.09 30.74 -0.35
C MET A 551 30.48 30.10 -0.42
N ASN A 552 30.62 29.00 -1.16
CA ASN A 552 31.88 28.28 -1.39
C ASN A 552 32.67 28.80 -2.61
N GLY A 553 32.26 29.95 -3.17
CA GLY A 553 32.91 30.54 -4.33
C GLY A 553 34.33 31.03 -4.07
N ILE A 554 35.09 31.25 -5.15
CA ILE A 554 36.48 31.76 -5.08
C ILE A 554 36.50 33.21 -4.57
N ASP A 555 35.53 34.01 -5.01
CA ASP A 555 35.41 35.41 -4.64
C ASP A 555 34.54 35.55 -3.37
N PRO A 556 34.93 36.41 -2.41
CA PRO A 556 34.14 36.63 -1.20
C PRO A 556 32.77 37.21 -1.54
N LEU A 557 31.72 36.59 -0.99
CA LEU A 557 30.34 37.00 -1.18
C LEU A 557 30.07 38.33 -0.45
N PRO A 558 29.62 39.40 -1.14
CA PRO A 558 29.21 40.65 -0.49
C PRO A 558 28.14 40.42 0.58
N GLU A 559 28.17 41.21 1.66
CA GLU A 559 27.26 41.01 2.78
C GLU A 559 25.79 41.15 2.37
N GLU A 560 25.49 42.09 1.46
CA GLU A 560 24.14 42.30 0.94
C GLU A 560 23.69 41.10 0.09
N SER A 561 24.57 40.54 -0.74
CA SER A 561 24.31 39.32 -1.51
C SER A 561 24.05 38.14 -0.57
N ARG A 562 24.88 37.96 0.46
CA ARG A 562 24.76 36.88 1.44
C ARG A 562 23.42 36.95 2.18
N ARG A 563 23.08 38.13 2.71
CA ARG A 563 21.81 38.37 3.40
C ARG A 563 20.62 38.06 2.50
N MET A 564 20.63 38.56 1.25
CA MET A 564 19.56 38.33 0.29
C MET A 564 19.40 36.84 -0.04
N LEU A 565 20.50 36.12 -0.30
CA LEU A 565 20.48 34.69 -0.60
C LEU A 565 19.91 33.86 0.57
N LEU A 566 20.31 34.16 1.81
CA LEU A 566 19.79 33.48 2.99
C LEU A 566 18.30 33.78 3.21
N GLN A 567 17.86 35.05 3.06
CA GLN A 567 16.44 35.42 3.12
C GLN A 567 15.60 34.73 2.03
N MET A 568 16.16 34.59 0.82
CA MET A 568 15.53 33.81 -0.25
C MET A 568 15.36 32.34 0.17
N ALA A 569 16.33 31.72 0.86
CA ALA A 569 16.19 30.35 1.35
C ALA A 569 14.96 30.18 2.25
N SER A 570 14.76 31.07 3.24
CA SER A 570 13.61 31.00 4.14
C SER A 570 12.29 31.32 3.46
N THR A 571 12.27 32.31 2.56
CA THR A 571 11.05 32.70 1.84
C THR A 571 10.61 31.62 0.85
N GLN A 572 11.55 31.06 0.09
CA GLN A 572 11.26 30.04 -0.92
C GLN A 572 10.78 28.73 -0.30
N THR A 573 11.42 28.31 0.80
CA THR A 573 11.05 27.07 1.50
C THR A 573 9.81 27.25 2.37
N GLY A 574 9.47 28.48 2.77
CA GLY A 574 8.42 28.75 3.75
C GLY A 574 8.84 28.47 5.19
N CYS A 575 10.13 28.21 5.44
CA CYS A 575 10.71 27.95 6.76
C CYS A 575 10.86 29.26 7.57
N LEU A 576 9.75 29.91 7.91
CA LEU A 576 9.71 31.19 8.62
C LEU A 576 9.81 31.02 10.17
N PRO A 577 10.35 32.01 10.90
CA PRO A 577 10.92 33.27 10.40
C PRO A 577 12.29 33.09 9.73
N GLY A 578 13.03 32.01 10.07
CA GLY A 578 14.33 31.68 9.48
C GLY A 578 15.27 32.89 9.37
N PHE A 579 15.75 33.17 8.17
CA PHE A 579 16.65 34.29 7.88
C PHE A 579 15.96 35.66 7.68
N MET A 580 14.62 35.72 7.75
CA MET A 580 13.89 37.00 7.58
C MET A 580 14.12 37.94 8.76
N GLU A 581 14.31 37.40 9.95
CA GLU A 581 14.58 38.13 11.20
C GLU A 581 15.95 37.78 11.80
N ALA A 582 16.89 37.29 10.96
CA ALA A 582 18.21 36.88 11.43
C ALA A 582 19.03 38.04 12.02
N ASP A 583 19.62 37.80 13.19
CA ASP A 583 20.63 38.68 13.77
C ASP A 583 21.98 38.54 13.04
N GLU A 584 22.92 39.45 13.32
CA GLU A 584 24.25 39.40 12.71
C GLU A 584 25.01 38.10 13.02
N LYS A 585 24.69 37.46 14.15
CA LYS A 585 25.32 36.19 14.55
C LYS A 585 24.86 35.05 13.65
N LEU A 586 23.57 34.92 13.39
CA LEU A 586 23.01 33.90 12.51
C LEU A 586 23.40 34.13 11.04
N LEU A 587 23.54 35.39 10.61
CA LEU A 587 24.05 35.71 9.27
C LEU A 587 25.55 35.40 9.11
N ALA A 588 26.31 35.47 10.20
CA ALA A 588 27.73 35.11 10.22
C ALA A 588 27.95 33.58 10.22
N ASP A 589 27.07 32.83 10.90
CA ASP A 589 27.10 31.37 10.99
C ASP A 589 25.72 30.76 10.67
N PRO A 590 25.37 30.63 9.38
CA PRO A 590 24.04 30.19 8.95
C PRO A 590 23.88 28.66 8.93
N GLU A 591 24.91 27.88 9.28
CA GLU A 591 24.98 26.44 8.99
C GLU A 591 23.86 25.65 9.66
N ALA A 592 23.61 25.88 10.96
CA ALA A 592 22.60 25.15 11.72
C ALA A 592 21.18 25.36 11.15
N GLU A 593 20.88 26.58 10.70
CA GLU A 593 19.59 26.92 10.11
C GLU A 593 19.45 26.32 8.70
N LEU A 594 20.51 26.35 7.88
CA LEU A 594 20.52 25.69 6.57
C LEU A 594 20.36 24.17 6.70
N VAL A 595 21.00 23.54 7.70
CA VAL A 595 20.80 22.13 8.02
C VAL A 595 19.34 21.85 8.39
N SER A 596 18.73 22.68 9.26
CA SER A 596 17.31 22.53 9.63
C SER A 596 16.37 22.62 8.43
N ILE A 597 16.60 23.55 7.50
CA ILE A 597 15.82 23.68 6.25
C ILE A 597 15.92 22.41 5.38
N ILE A 598 17.02 21.66 5.48
CA ILE A 598 17.25 20.46 4.68
C ILE A 598 16.69 19.20 5.36
N THR A 599 17.05 18.97 6.63
CA THR A 599 16.91 17.67 7.29
C THR A 599 15.79 17.57 8.33
N ASP A 600 15.16 18.68 8.73
CA ASP A 600 14.09 18.65 9.74
C ASP A 600 12.75 18.23 9.11
N GLY A 601 12.38 16.96 9.24
CA GLY A 601 11.12 16.42 8.71
C GLY A 601 9.85 16.95 9.39
N ASN A 602 9.95 17.58 10.57
CA ASN A 602 8.80 18.15 11.29
C ASN A 602 8.61 19.64 11.00
N ARG A 603 9.61 20.30 10.39
CA ARG A 603 9.54 21.71 10.03
C ARG A 603 8.81 21.88 8.72
N ALA A 604 7.63 22.51 8.77
CA ALA A 604 6.85 22.82 7.58
C ALA A 604 7.70 23.62 6.57
N GLY A 605 7.68 23.17 5.31
CA GLY A 605 8.43 23.81 4.23
C GLY A 605 9.86 23.29 4.03
N SER A 606 10.42 22.53 4.98
CA SER A 606 11.75 21.94 4.81
C SER A 606 11.78 20.95 3.63
N ILE A 607 12.97 20.67 3.09
CA ILE A 607 13.11 19.72 1.99
C ILE A 607 12.65 18.32 2.42
N LYS A 608 13.11 17.84 3.58
CA LYS A 608 12.70 16.53 4.10
C LYS A 608 11.20 16.44 4.34
N ALA A 609 10.57 17.48 4.93
CA ALA A 609 9.13 17.48 5.17
C ALA A 609 8.33 17.40 3.85
N ASN A 610 8.74 18.17 2.83
CA ASN A 610 8.11 18.11 1.52
C ASN A 610 8.30 16.75 0.83
N LEU A 611 9.50 16.16 0.91
CA LEU A 611 9.74 14.82 0.37
C LEU A 611 8.92 13.75 1.11
N GLN A 612 8.84 13.81 2.43
CA GLN A 612 7.98 12.91 3.23
C GLN A 612 6.50 13.07 2.89
N ALA A 613 6.02 14.29 2.69
CA ALA A 613 4.66 14.57 2.24
C ALA A 613 4.40 14.00 0.83
N MET A 614 5.34 14.19 -0.10
CA MET A 614 5.28 13.61 -1.45
C MET A 614 5.19 12.07 -1.39
N LEU A 615 6.04 11.43 -0.59
CA LEU A 615 6.04 9.98 -0.39
C LEU A 615 4.74 9.48 0.24
N SER A 616 4.19 10.24 1.19
CA SER A 616 2.91 9.92 1.84
C SER A 616 1.76 9.97 0.83
N CYS A 617 1.71 11.00 -0.03
CA CYS A 617 0.73 11.05 -1.13
C CYS A 617 0.91 9.87 -2.09
N GLY A 618 2.15 9.50 -2.42
CA GLY A 618 2.46 8.34 -3.28
C GLY A 618 1.96 7.02 -2.69
N GLU A 619 2.07 6.81 -1.37
CA GLU A 619 1.52 5.60 -0.73
C GLU A 619 -0.02 5.57 -0.75
N GLN A 620 -0.70 6.71 -0.69
CA GLN A 620 -2.16 6.79 -0.76
C GLN A 620 -2.73 6.44 -2.15
N VAL A 621 -1.90 6.45 -3.19
CA VAL A 621 -2.29 6.17 -4.59
C VAL A 621 -1.40 5.10 -5.22
N LYS A 622 -0.83 4.22 -4.39
CA LYS A 622 0.13 3.18 -4.79
C LYS A 622 -0.36 2.32 -5.96
N GLU A 623 -1.65 2.08 -6.02
CA GLU A 623 -2.33 1.33 -7.07
C GLU A 623 -2.21 2.00 -8.46
N MET A 624 -2.08 3.34 -8.51
CA MET A 624 -1.94 4.12 -9.74
C MET A 624 -0.48 4.25 -10.22
N LEU A 625 0.49 3.88 -9.38
CA LEU A 625 1.90 4.05 -9.69
C LEU A 625 2.42 2.90 -10.56
N SER A 626 3.04 3.24 -11.68
CA SER A 626 3.74 2.27 -12.53
C SER A 626 4.89 1.61 -11.77
N ALA A 627 5.36 0.45 -12.27
CA ALA A 627 6.52 -0.22 -11.70
C ALA A 627 7.75 0.69 -11.72
N ASP A 628 8.03 1.36 -12.84
CA ASP A 628 9.17 2.28 -12.97
C ASP A 628 9.07 3.49 -12.03
N THR A 629 7.86 4.04 -11.85
CA THR A 629 7.61 5.13 -10.88
C THR A 629 7.92 4.67 -9.45
N ARG A 630 7.57 3.43 -9.09
CA ARG A 630 7.87 2.87 -7.76
C ARG A 630 9.37 2.71 -7.53
N ILE A 631 10.13 2.31 -8.55
CA ILE A 631 11.60 2.23 -8.48
C ILE A 631 12.17 3.59 -8.06
N ILE A 632 11.80 4.67 -8.76
CA ILE A 632 12.30 6.01 -8.45
C ILE A 632 11.87 6.48 -7.06
N ILE A 633 10.64 6.16 -6.63
CA ILE A 633 10.16 6.47 -5.27
C ILE A 633 11.01 5.75 -4.21
N ASN A 634 11.39 4.50 -4.46
CA ASN A 634 12.27 3.76 -3.56
C ASN A 634 13.70 4.33 -3.54
N GLU A 635 14.23 4.76 -4.69
CA GLU A 635 15.52 5.47 -4.76
C GLU A 635 15.47 6.80 -3.99
N LEU A 636 14.37 7.56 -4.10
CA LEU A 636 14.16 8.78 -3.31
C LEU A 636 14.20 8.50 -1.81
N ARG A 637 13.61 7.39 -1.34
CA ARG A 637 13.69 6.99 0.07
C ARG A 637 15.13 6.70 0.50
N ASP A 638 15.88 5.96 -0.31
CA ASP A 638 17.29 5.67 -0.03
C ASP A 638 18.11 6.96 0.06
N HIS A 639 17.93 7.87 -0.90
CA HIS A 639 18.63 9.15 -0.92
C HIS A 639 18.27 10.05 0.28
N ILE A 640 17.04 9.99 0.81
CA ILE A 640 16.67 10.70 2.05
C ILE A 640 17.42 10.13 3.26
N HIS A 641 17.59 8.81 3.34
CA HIS A 641 18.38 8.19 4.41
C HIS A 641 19.87 8.51 4.30
N GLU A 642 20.40 8.54 3.08
CA GLU A 642 21.78 8.96 2.81
C GLU A 642 22.00 10.42 3.20
N LEU A 643 21.01 11.28 2.93
CA LEU A 643 21.02 12.68 3.36
C LEU A 643 21.11 12.80 4.89
N ASP A 644 20.28 12.06 5.64
CA ASP A 644 20.34 12.07 7.11
C ASP A 644 21.73 11.68 7.62
N ARG A 645 22.35 10.65 7.01
CA ARG A 645 23.70 10.21 7.37
C ARG A 645 24.73 11.29 7.07
N ALA A 646 24.66 11.93 5.90
CA ALA A 646 25.60 12.96 5.48
C ALA A 646 25.60 14.18 6.41
N TYR A 647 24.46 14.51 7.02
CA TYR A 647 24.30 15.69 7.90
C TYR A 647 24.38 15.38 9.40
N THR A 648 24.73 14.14 9.79
CA THR A 648 24.80 13.71 11.21
C THR A 648 25.69 14.62 12.07
N ASN A 649 26.76 15.16 11.48
CA ASN A 649 27.72 16.02 12.16
C ASN A 649 27.60 17.51 11.77
N GLY A 650 26.43 17.94 11.26
CA GLY A 650 26.22 19.29 10.74
C GLY A 650 26.40 19.38 9.22
N LEU A 651 26.79 20.55 8.73
CA LEU A 651 26.94 20.79 7.30
C LEU A 651 28.14 20.00 6.73
N PRO A 652 27.96 19.17 5.68
CA PRO A 652 29.08 18.44 5.07
C PRO A 652 30.01 19.40 4.31
N SER A 653 31.21 18.92 3.93
CA SER A 653 32.21 19.74 3.22
C SER A 653 31.78 20.18 1.81
N ALA A 654 30.92 19.40 1.16
CA ALA A 654 30.37 19.68 -0.17
C ALA A 654 28.83 19.54 -0.13
N PRO A 655 28.12 20.46 0.53
CA PRO A 655 26.68 20.35 0.74
C PRO A 655 25.90 20.43 -0.57
N GLU A 656 26.41 21.11 -1.60
CA GLU A 656 25.81 21.12 -2.92
C GLU A 656 25.76 19.73 -3.59
N GLU A 657 26.73 18.85 -3.34
CA GLU A 657 26.77 17.50 -3.90
C GLU A 657 25.79 16.56 -3.18
N SER A 658 25.56 16.78 -1.88
CA SER A 658 24.64 15.96 -1.07
C SER A 658 23.19 16.00 -1.53
N LEU A 659 22.81 17.02 -2.33
CA LEU A 659 21.46 17.20 -2.86
C LEU A 659 21.31 16.68 -4.30
N ASP A 660 22.39 16.29 -4.98
CA ASP A 660 22.40 15.97 -6.41
C ASP A 660 21.58 14.72 -6.73
N SER A 661 21.71 13.67 -5.93
CA SER A 661 20.98 12.42 -6.11
C SER A 661 19.46 12.62 -5.97
N LEU A 662 19.02 13.42 -4.99
CA LEU A 662 17.60 13.74 -4.79
C LEU A 662 17.03 14.56 -5.96
N VAL A 663 17.75 15.59 -6.42
CA VAL A 663 17.33 16.38 -7.59
C VAL A 663 17.24 15.48 -8.83
N THR A 664 18.22 14.59 -9.02
CA THR A 664 18.25 13.65 -10.15
C THR A 664 17.04 12.71 -10.14
N SER A 665 16.72 12.11 -8.99
CA SER A 665 15.55 11.24 -8.86
C SER A 665 14.22 11.98 -9.06
N LEU A 666 14.09 13.23 -8.58
CA LEU A 666 12.88 14.04 -8.87
C LEU A 666 12.74 14.41 -10.35
N LEU A 667 13.85 14.70 -11.03
CA LEU A 667 13.84 14.92 -12.48
C LEU A 667 13.48 13.64 -13.25
N ALA A 668 14.01 12.50 -12.82
CA ALA A 668 13.68 11.21 -13.39
C ALA A 668 12.19 10.86 -13.19
N LEU A 669 11.63 11.13 -12.00
CA LEU A 669 10.19 11.00 -11.72
C LEU A 669 9.36 11.87 -12.68
N SER A 670 9.73 13.14 -12.82
CA SER A 670 9.11 14.07 -13.77
C SER A 670 9.18 13.55 -15.21
N GLY A 671 10.35 13.03 -15.62
CA GLY A 671 10.57 12.49 -16.96
C GLY A 671 9.70 11.27 -17.25
N LEU A 672 9.66 10.30 -16.32
CA LEU A 672 8.80 9.12 -16.44
C LEU A 672 7.32 9.49 -16.53
N ASN A 673 6.84 10.41 -15.71
CA ASN A 673 5.44 10.84 -15.77
C ASN A 673 5.13 11.50 -17.12
N HIS A 674 6.09 12.21 -17.72
CA HIS A 674 5.91 12.79 -19.05
C HIS A 674 6.04 11.78 -20.18
N GLU A 675 6.82 10.72 -20.07
CA GLU A 675 7.03 9.79 -21.19
C GLU A 675 6.07 8.59 -21.15
N SER A 676 5.75 8.07 -19.96
CA SER A 676 5.17 6.73 -19.80
C SER A 676 3.73 6.70 -19.30
N MET A 677 3.25 7.75 -18.61
CA MET A 677 1.87 7.77 -18.10
C MET A 677 0.86 8.08 -19.20
N LEU A 678 -0.25 7.33 -19.20
CA LEU A 678 -1.42 7.64 -20.04
C LEU A 678 -1.96 9.03 -19.69
N ARG A 679 -2.45 9.75 -20.70
CA ARG A 679 -3.00 11.11 -20.55
C ARG A 679 -4.43 11.07 -20.04
N GLY A 680 -4.59 10.56 -18.82
CA GLY A 680 -5.84 10.53 -18.06
C GLY A 680 -5.91 11.64 -17.02
N LEU A 681 -6.98 11.63 -16.22
CA LEU A 681 -7.22 12.61 -15.15
C LEU A 681 -6.17 12.50 -14.03
N ASP A 682 -5.70 11.29 -13.75
CA ASP A 682 -4.58 10.99 -12.85
C ASP A 682 -3.34 11.82 -13.20
N TRP A 683 -2.89 11.75 -14.46
CA TRP A 683 -1.77 12.53 -14.96
C TRP A 683 -2.05 14.04 -14.99
N THR A 684 -3.24 14.43 -15.46
CA THR A 684 -3.61 15.85 -15.60
C THR A 684 -3.60 16.58 -14.26
N PHE A 685 -4.14 15.98 -13.19
CA PHE A 685 -4.13 16.63 -11.87
C PHE A 685 -2.73 16.70 -11.25
N GLN A 686 -1.89 15.69 -11.46
CA GLN A 686 -0.49 15.74 -11.05
C GLN A 686 0.25 16.90 -11.74
N GLU A 687 0.05 17.08 -13.05
CA GLU A 687 0.63 18.21 -13.78
C GLU A 687 0.02 19.55 -13.35
N ILE A 688 -1.29 19.66 -13.12
CA ILE A 688 -1.89 20.91 -12.59
C ILE A 688 -1.23 21.29 -11.27
N GLY A 689 -1.05 20.35 -10.35
CA GLY A 689 -0.36 20.59 -9.07
C GLY A 689 1.06 21.10 -9.30
N ARG A 690 1.84 20.37 -10.09
CA ARG A 690 3.23 20.72 -10.41
C ARG A 690 3.37 22.09 -11.07
N ARG A 691 2.56 22.41 -12.08
CA ARG A 691 2.61 23.70 -12.80
C ARG A 691 2.18 24.86 -11.91
N THR A 692 1.19 24.64 -11.05
CA THR A 692 0.75 25.65 -10.09
C THR A 692 1.85 25.94 -9.08
N GLU A 693 2.46 24.90 -8.51
CA GLU A 693 3.56 25.08 -7.56
C GLU A 693 4.75 25.77 -8.25
N ARG A 694 5.12 25.36 -9.47
CA ARG A 694 6.20 26.02 -10.21
C ARG A 694 5.93 27.50 -10.45
N ALA A 695 4.70 27.87 -10.80
CA ALA A 695 4.32 29.27 -11.01
C ALA A 695 4.41 30.08 -9.69
N LEU A 696 3.88 29.54 -8.59
CA LEU A 696 3.97 30.13 -7.25
C LEU A 696 5.44 30.32 -6.81
N GLN A 697 6.26 29.29 -7.00
CA GLN A 697 7.66 29.29 -6.60
C GLN A 697 8.49 30.25 -7.46
N THR A 698 8.23 30.35 -8.78
CA THR A 698 8.87 31.36 -9.64
C THR A 698 8.47 32.78 -9.25
N ALA A 699 7.18 33.04 -8.98
CA ALA A 699 6.72 34.36 -8.54
C ALA A 699 7.32 34.76 -7.18
N THR A 700 7.38 33.81 -6.23
CA THR A 700 8.03 33.99 -4.92
C THR A 700 9.52 34.29 -5.06
N LEU A 701 10.21 33.58 -5.95
CA LEU A 701 11.64 33.80 -6.21
C LEU A 701 11.89 35.19 -6.81
N LEU A 702 11.10 35.61 -7.79
CA LEU A 702 11.20 36.94 -8.38
C LEU A 702 10.91 38.05 -7.35
N ARG A 703 9.87 37.87 -6.54
CA ARG A 703 9.49 38.83 -5.50
C ARG A 703 10.55 38.96 -4.41
N SER A 704 11.06 37.85 -3.90
CA SER A 704 12.08 37.85 -2.82
C SER A 704 13.44 38.34 -3.30
N ALA A 705 13.86 38.00 -4.52
CA ALA A 705 15.19 38.32 -5.01
C ALA A 705 15.32 39.67 -5.71
N LEU A 706 14.27 40.14 -6.40
CA LEU A 706 14.36 41.27 -7.32
C LEU A 706 13.55 42.49 -6.89
N THR A 707 12.78 42.44 -5.80
CA THR A 707 12.02 43.62 -5.33
C THR A 707 12.92 44.67 -4.67
N THR A 708 13.82 44.22 -3.80
CA THR A 708 14.76 45.10 -3.10
C THR A 708 15.93 45.44 -4.03
N PRO A 709 16.19 46.73 -4.32
CA PRO A 709 17.31 47.12 -5.15
C PRO A 709 18.64 46.95 -4.40
N LEU A 710 19.62 46.38 -5.08
CA LEU A 710 20.99 46.24 -4.59
C LEU A 710 21.96 47.05 -5.45
N PRO A 711 23.19 47.33 -4.97
CA PRO A 711 24.26 47.89 -5.80
C PRO A 711 24.54 47.00 -7.03
N SER A 712 25.09 47.57 -8.10
CA SER A 712 25.18 46.91 -9.41
C SER A 712 25.85 45.53 -9.40
N GLY A 713 26.93 45.36 -8.62
CA GLY A 713 27.63 44.08 -8.46
C GLY A 713 26.77 43.02 -7.77
N PRO A 714 26.37 43.23 -6.49
CA PRO A 714 25.44 42.34 -5.78
C PRO A 714 24.14 42.06 -6.55
N GLN A 715 23.55 43.06 -7.20
CA GLN A 715 22.33 42.90 -7.99
C GLN A 715 22.52 41.94 -9.17
N GLN A 716 23.65 42.03 -9.88
CA GLN A 716 24.01 41.10 -10.94
C GLN A 716 24.19 39.68 -10.38
N GLN A 717 24.89 39.55 -9.25
CA GLN A 717 25.12 38.25 -8.62
C GLN A 717 23.82 37.56 -8.19
N ILE A 718 22.88 38.31 -7.61
CA ILE A 718 21.55 37.78 -7.24
C ILE A 718 20.76 37.39 -8.49
N LEU A 719 20.76 38.21 -9.55
CA LEU A 719 20.10 37.86 -10.79
C LEU A 719 20.69 36.58 -11.40
N GLU A 720 22.02 36.44 -11.43
CA GLU A 720 22.68 35.22 -11.92
C GLU A 720 22.38 34.00 -11.04
N SER A 721 22.25 34.18 -9.73
CA SER A 721 21.88 33.12 -8.79
C SER A 721 20.45 32.64 -9.02
N VAL A 722 19.49 33.55 -9.19
CA VAL A 722 18.10 33.22 -9.56
C VAL A 722 18.07 32.47 -10.90
N LEU A 723 18.80 32.96 -11.90
CA LEU A 723 18.87 32.31 -13.21
C LEU A 723 19.55 30.94 -13.15
N LEU A 724 20.51 30.74 -12.24
CA LEU A 724 21.18 29.46 -12.05
C LEU A 724 20.25 28.45 -11.37
N SER A 725 19.51 28.86 -10.33
CA SER A 725 18.60 27.96 -9.61
C SER A 725 17.45 27.44 -10.49
N VAL A 726 17.10 28.18 -11.54
CA VAL A 726 16.07 27.81 -12.52
C VAL A 726 16.64 27.36 -13.88
N GLU A 727 17.94 27.04 -13.98
CA GLU A 727 18.63 26.57 -15.20
C GLU A 727 18.50 27.47 -16.43
N ALA A 728 18.26 28.77 -16.22
CA ALA A 728 18.09 29.76 -17.28
C ALA A 728 19.39 30.57 -17.56
N LEU A 729 20.42 30.43 -16.73
CA LEU A 729 21.63 31.26 -16.80
C LEU A 729 22.38 31.14 -18.13
N ILE A 730 22.56 29.93 -18.68
CA ILE A 730 23.29 29.74 -19.96
C ILE A 730 22.52 30.42 -21.11
N SER A 731 21.21 30.21 -21.17
CA SER A 731 20.33 30.84 -22.16
C SER A 731 20.36 32.36 -22.04
N PHE A 732 20.31 32.89 -20.82
CA PHE A 732 20.43 34.33 -20.55
C PHE A 732 21.76 34.90 -21.06
N ARG A 733 22.89 34.27 -20.71
CA ARG A 733 24.23 34.73 -21.13
C ARG A 733 24.37 34.73 -22.66
N ARG A 734 23.83 33.71 -23.34
CA ARG A 734 23.81 33.63 -24.81
C ARG A 734 22.94 34.71 -25.44
N ARG A 735 21.73 34.94 -24.91
CA ARG A 735 20.74 35.88 -25.48
C ARG A 735 21.10 37.35 -25.23
N TYR A 736 21.51 37.70 -24.01
CA TYR A 736 21.73 39.09 -23.60
C TYR A 736 23.21 39.48 -23.43
N ARG A 737 24.16 38.59 -23.77
CA ARG A 737 25.61 38.85 -23.78
C ARG A 737 26.15 39.40 -22.45
N ASN A 738 25.77 38.79 -21.32
CA ASN A 738 26.14 39.19 -19.96
C ASN A 738 25.71 40.61 -19.54
N ARG A 739 24.73 41.22 -20.20
CA ARG A 739 24.17 42.50 -19.73
C ARG A 739 23.21 42.23 -18.56
N ALA A 740 23.66 42.49 -17.34
CA ALA A 740 22.90 42.27 -16.12
C ALA A 740 21.83 43.36 -15.88
N ARG A 741 20.79 43.39 -16.72
CA ARG A 741 19.60 44.22 -16.51
C ARG A 741 18.46 43.36 -15.97
N ILE A 742 17.77 43.87 -14.96
CA ILE A 742 16.61 43.20 -14.35
C ILE A 742 15.53 42.91 -15.39
N ALA A 743 15.22 43.87 -16.27
CA ALA A 743 14.25 43.69 -17.34
C ALA A 743 14.56 42.46 -18.24
N TYR A 744 15.83 42.14 -18.48
CA TYR A 744 16.21 40.95 -19.27
C TYR A 744 16.03 39.65 -18.49
N GLY A 745 16.22 39.68 -17.17
CA GLY A 745 15.88 38.56 -16.29
C GLY A 745 14.38 38.30 -16.27
N LEU A 746 13.59 39.37 -16.15
CA LEU A 746 12.12 39.30 -16.17
C LEU A 746 11.60 38.82 -17.54
N ASP A 747 12.22 39.23 -18.66
CA ASP A 747 11.87 38.71 -20.00
C ASP A 747 11.92 37.18 -20.01
N LEU A 748 13.02 36.59 -19.54
CA LEU A 748 13.23 35.15 -19.55
C LEU A 748 12.38 34.39 -18.52
N LEU A 749 12.14 34.97 -17.35
CA LEU A 749 11.47 34.30 -16.23
C LEU A 749 9.96 34.56 -16.16
N MET A 750 9.46 35.63 -16.79
CA MET A 750 8.04 35.96 -16.79
C MET A 750 7.38 35.74 -18.15
N ILE A 751 7.96 36.28 -19.22
CA ILE A 751 7.27 36.44 -20.53
C ILE A 751 7.72 35.40 -21.57
N ASP A 752 8.92 34.84 -21.48
CA ASP A 752 9.41 33.91 -22.49
C ASP A 752 8.62 32.58 -22.49
N GLY A 753 7.67 32.46 -23.43
CA GLY A 753 6.86 31.25 -23.62
C GLY A 753 7.64 30.04 -24.15
N THR A 754 8.93 30.18 -24.48
CA THR A 754 9.80 29.04 -24.81
C THR A 754 10.53 28.47 -23.60
N ASN A 755 10.57 29.21 -22.48
CA ASN A 755 11.18 28.76 -21.24
C ASN A 755 10.18 27.95 -20.41
N PRO A 756 10.39 26.64 -20.19
CA PRO A 756 9.46 25.79 -19.43
C PRO A 756 9.41 26.10 -17.93
N ARG A 757 10.16 27.10 -17.44
CA ARG A 757 10.08 27.63 -16.07
C ARG A 757 9.49 29.05 -16.00
N SER A 758 9.19 29.70 -17.12
CA SER A 758 8.60 31.04 -17.08
C SER A 758 7.17 31.02 -16.53
N LEU A 759 6.74 32.15 -15.95
CA LEU A 759 5.37 32.32 -15.46
C LEU A 759 4.35 32.16 -16.60
N LEU A 760 4.60 32.79 -17.75
CA LEU A 760 3.71 32.67 -18.92
C LEU A 760 3.53 31.20 -19.33
N TYR A 761 4.62 30.44 -19.47
CA TYR A 761 4.54 29.04 -19.86
C TYR A 761 3.74 28.20 -18.86
N GLN A 762 3.95 28.38 -17.54
CA GLN A 762 3.20 27.62 -16.54
C GLN A 762 1.70 27.91 -16.62
N VAL A 763 1.32 29.19 -16.69
CA VAL A 763 -0.08 29.61 -16.72
C VAL A 763 -0.76 29.19 -18.02
N GLU A 764 -0.04 29.17 -19.15
CA GLU A 764 -0.54 28.64 -20.42
C GLU A 764 -0.79 27.12 -20.36
N GLN A 765 0.11 26.35 -19.74
CA GLN A 765 -0.11 24.91 -19.53
C GLN A 765 -1.28 24.65 -18.58
N LEU A 766 -1.39 25.39 -17.47
CA LEU A 766 -2.54 25.30 -16.57
C LEU A 766 -3.85 25.54 -17.32
N ARG A 767 -3.91 26.60 -18.14
CA ARG A 767 -5.08 26.89 -18.99
C ARG A 767 -5.42 25.74 -19.94
N LYS A 768 -4.42 25.04 -20.48
CA LYS A 768 -4.64 23.86 -21.33
C LYS A 768 -5.26 22.72 -20.52
N TYR A 769 -4.65 22.34 -19.40
CA TYR A 769 -5.10 21.21 -18.58
C TYR A 769 -6.49 21.42 -17.98
N ILE A 770 -6.82 22.63 -17.53
CA ILE A 770 -8.15 22.96 -17.00
C ILE A 770 -9.25 22.78 -18.06
N ARG A 771 -8.93 22.97 -19.34
CA ARG A 771 -9.90 22.75 -20.43
C ARG A 771 -10.19 21.28 -20.69
N GLU A 772 -9.27 20.40 -20.32
CA GLU A 772 -9.37 18.94 -20.46
C GLU A 772 -10.12 18.31 -19.27
N LEU A 773 -10.28 19.04 -18.15
CA LEU A 773 -11.03 18.56 -16.99
C LEU A 773 -12.54 18.41 -17.29
N PRO A 774 -13.21 17.43 -16.67
CA PRO A 774 -14.64 17.22 -16.83
C PRO A 774 -15.41 18.49 -16.41
N ARG A 775 -16.39 18.86 -17.24
CA ARG A 775 -17.29 19.99 -16.98
C ARG A 775 -18.59 19.45 -16.41
N ASN A 776 -18.91 19.82 -15.17
CA ASN A 776 -20.27 19.61 -14.67
C ASN A 776 -21.22 20.47 -15.51
N GLU A 777 -22.25 19.86 -16.09
CA GLU A 777 -23.26 20.49 -16.94
C GLU A 777 -24.20 21.45 -16.18
N THR A 778 -23.69 22.23 -15.22
CA THR A 778 -24.43 23.33 -14.61
C THR A 778 -24.42 24.54 -15.54
N THR A 779 -25.34 24.52 -16.51
CA THR A 779 -26.30 25.55 -16.99
C THR A 779 -26.07 27.07 -16.81
N THR A 780 -24.86 27.56 -16.48
CA THR A 780 -24.55 29.00 -16.52
C THR A 780 -23.70 29.35 -17.73
N PRO A 781 -24.16 30.22 -18.65
CA PRO A 781 -23.33 30.70 -19.74
C PRO A 781 -22.16 31.54 -19.21
N GLY A 782 -20.92 31.11 -19.47
CA GLY A 782 -19.70 31.82 -19.08
C GLY A 782 -18.50 30.91 -18.85
N LEU A 783 -17.34 31.51 -18.59
CA LEU A 783 -16.14 30.81 -18.13
C LEU A 783 -16.31 30.39 -16.66
N SER A 784 -15.84 29.18 -16.31
CA SER A 784 -15.83 28.74 -14.91
C SER A 784 -14.89 29.61 -14.05
N PRO A 785 -15.11 29.72 -12.73
CA PRO A 785 -14.30 30.56 -11.83
C PRO A 785 -12.79 30.30 -11.97
N GLU A 786 -12.39 29.03 -12.01
CA GLU A 786 -10.99 28.62 -12.16
C GLU A 786 -10.40 29.05 -13.52
N ASN A 787 -11.20 29.01 -14.60
CA ASN A 787 -10.78 29.54 -15.90
C ASN A 787 -10.65 31.06 -15.90
N LYS A 788 -11.52 31.78 -15.17
CA LYS A 788 -11.45 33.25 -15.06
C LYS A 788 -10.17 33.69 -14.37
N ILE A 789 -9.80 33.05 -13.26
CA ILE A 789 -8.58 33.37 -12.52
C ILE A 789 -7.34 33.12 -13.38
N ILE A 790 -7.24 31.95 -14.03
CA ILE A 790 -6.08 31.66 -14.90
C ILE A 790 -6.00 32.61 -16.09
N LEU A 791 -7.12 33.01 -16.68
CA LEU A 791 -7.13 34.04 -17.72
C LEU A 791 -6.71 35.41 -17.21
N LYS A 792 -7.09 35.77 -15.99
CA LYS A 792 -6.64 37.01 -15.34
C LYS A 792 -5.11 36.98 -15.15
N SER A 793 -4.58 35.91 -14.56
CA SER A 793 -3.13 35.74 -14.38
C SER A 793 -2.36 35.80 -15.69
N LEU A 794 -2.89 35.17 -16.75
CA LEU A 794 -2.29 35.23 -18.09
C LEU A 794 -2.24 36.66 -18.62
N ASN A 795 -3.35 37.40 -18.50
CA ASN A 795 -3.43 38.79 -18.96
C ASN A 795 -2.49 39.70 -18.16
N ASP A 796 -2.43 39.55 -16.84
CA ASP A 796 -1.55 40.35 -15.97
C ASP A 796 -0.07 40.13 -16.33
N ILE A 797 0.32 38.90 -16.68
CA ILE A 797 1.67 38.59 -17.16
C ILE A 797 1.92 39.17 -18.57
N GLN A 798 0.97 39.01 -19.50
CA GLN A 798 1.15 39.44 -20.90
C GLN A 798 1.14 40.95 -21.08
N LEU A 799 0.43 41.69 -20.22
CA LEU A 799 0.33 43.15 -20.24
C LEU A 799 1.45 43.83 -19.44
N ALA A 800 2.34 43.06 -18.79
CA ALA A 800 3.41 43.59 -17.98
C ALA A 800 4.47 44.34 -18.81
N ASP A 801 4.73 45.60 -18.45
CA ASP A 801 5.86 46.36 -18.98
C ASP A 801 7.12 46.10 -18.14
N LEU A 802 8.04 45.31 -18.70
CA LEU A 802 9.27 44.87 -18.04
C LEU A 802 10.18 46.02 -17.58
N GLU A 803 10.24 47.11 -18.34
CA GLU A 803 11.05 48.28 -17.98
C GLU A 803 10.39 49.05 -16.83
N ALA A 804 9.06 49.12 -16.82
CA ALA A 804 8.31 49.69 -15.71
C ALA A 804 8.44 48.84 -14.42
N LEU A 805 8.48 47.52 -14.52
CA LEU A 805 8.70 46.61 -13.39
C LEU A 805 10.13 46.70 -12.83
N ALA A 806 11.12 46.93 -13.70
CA ALA A 806 12.52 47.06 -13.29
C ALA A 806 12.84 48.40 -12.59
N LYS A 807 11.95 49.39 -12.72
CA LYS A 807 12.14 50.74 -12.17
C LYS A 807 11.99 50.77 -10.64
N ILE A 808 12.92 51.47 -9.99
CA ILE A 808 12.88 51.72 -8.55
C ILE A 808 11.94 52.89 -8.28
N ASP A 809 11.03 52.71 -7.33
CA ASP A 809 10.14 53.75 -6.85
C ASP A 809 10.89 54.72 -5.92
N PRO A 810 10.78 56.05 -6.12
CA PRO A 810 11.50 57.03 -5.30
C PRO A 810 11.10 57.03 -3.83
N ASP A 811 9.84 56.70 -3.50
CA ASP A 811 9.30 56.83 -2.15
C ASP A 811 9.56 55.56 -1.33
N SER A 812 9.29 54.38 -1.91
CA SER A 812 9.48 53.10 -1.22
C SER A 812 10.91 52.55 -1.30
N GLN A 813 11.77 53.14 -2.15
CA GLN A 813 13.11 52.62 -2.46
C GLN A 813 13.08 51.14 -2.86
N SER A 814 11.99 50.70 -3.50
CA SER A 814 11.78 49.32 -3.93
C SER A 814 11.21 49.26 -5.34
N ARG A 815 11.26 48.10 -5.99
CA ARG A 815 10.59 47.87 -7.27
C ARG A 815 9.11 47.61 -7.03
N LEU A 816 8.37 48.64 -6.62
CA LEU A 816 6.99 48.55 -6.13
C LEU A 816 6.02 47.88 -7.13
N LYS A 817 6.20 48.14 -8.43
CA LYS A 817 5.34 47.53 -9.46
C LYS A 817 5.57 46.03 -9.60
N LEU A 818 6.83 45.58 -9.47
CA LEU A 818 7.17 44.16 -9.47
C LEU A 818 6.58 43.47 -8.24
N ASP A 819 6.73 44.06 -7.06
CA ASP A 819 6.18 43.51 -5.83
C ASP A 819 4.66 43.33 -5.90
N LYS A 820 3.94 44.38 -6.34
CA LYS A 820 2.49 44.35 -6.52
C LYS A 820 2.05 43.27 -7.50
N LEU A 821 2.67 43.20 -8.68
CA LEU A 821 2.31 42.20 -9.67
C LEU A 821 2.58 40.78 -9.16
N MET A 822 3.73 40.53 -8.53
CA MET A 822 4.03 39.20 -7.97
C MET A 822 3.06 38.84 -6.84
N MET A 823 2.72 39.79 -5.97
CA MET A 823 1.73 39.58 -4.91
C MET A 823 0.34 39.25 -5.48
N GLU A 824 -0.11 39.97 -6.50
CA GLU A 824 -1.38 39.70 -7.20
C GLU A 824 -1.39 38.33 -7.88
N LEU A 825 -0.28 37.93 -8.52
CA LEU A 825 -0.17 36.60 -9.14
C LEU A 825 -0.15 35.48 -8.10
N LEU A 826 0.52 35.67 -6.96
CA LEU A 826 0.51 34.71 -5.86
C LEU A 826 -0.92 34.51 -5.32
N ASP A 827 -1.63 35.61 -5.01
CA ASP A 827 -3.02 35.56 -4.53
C ASP A 827 -3.95 34.87 -5.55
N GLN A 828 -3.81 35.19 -6.83
CA GLN A 828 -4.60 34.55 -7.88
C GLN A 828 -4.33 33.04 -7.97
N LEU A 829 -3.07 32.62 -7.94
CA LEU A 829 -2.71 31.20 -8.01
C LEU A 829 -3.14 30.44 -6.74
N GLU A 830 -3.07 31.06 -5.56
CA GLU A 830 -3.61 30.49 -4.32
C GLU A 830 -5.13 30.31 -4.40
N GLN A 831 -5.87 31.34 -4.84
CA GLN A 831 -7.31 31.26 -5.07
C GLN A 831 -7.66 30.18 -6.10
N PHE A 832 -6.85 30.03 -7.15
CA PHE A 832 -7.02 28.93 -8.11
C PHE A 832 -6.91 27.56 -7.43
N THR A 833 -5.95 27.36 -6.52
CA THR A 833 -5.84 26.08 -5.78
C THR A 833 -7.03 25.80 -4.88
N ILE A 834 -7.58 26.84 -4.23
CA ILE A 834 -8.80 26.72 -3.41
C ILE A 834 -9.98 26.29 -4.29
N LEU A 835 -10.19 26.94 -5.44
CA LEU A 835 -11.27 26.58 -6.36
C LEU A 835 -11.16 25.15 -6.91
N ILE A 836 -9.95 24.68 -7.21
CA ILE A 836 -9.73 23.28 -7.63
C ILE A 836 -10.09 22.33 -6.48
N SER A 837 -9.68 22.65 -5.26
CA SER A 837 -9.97 21.85 -4.06
C SER A 837 -11.47 21.74 -3.80
N ASP A 838 -12.16 22.88 -3.74
CA ASP A 838 -13.60 22.94 -3.44
C ASP A 838 -14.44 22.24 -4.52
N LYS A 839 -13.98 22.25 -5.77
CA LYS A 839 -14.73 21.69 -6.90
C LYS A 839 -14.51 20.20 -7.10
N TYR A 840 -13.29 19.71 -6.89
CA TYR A 840 -12.90 18.34 -7.28
C TYR A 840 -12.55 17.44 -6.10
N PHE A 841 -12.13 18.00 -4.96
CA PHE A 841 -11.71 17.22 -3.78
C PHE A 841 -12.80 17.18 -2.71
N ASP A 842 -13.47 18.30 -2.46
CA ASP A 842 -14.57 18.37 -1.49
C ASP A 842 -15.95 18.18 -2.15
N HIS A 843 -16.73 17.24 -1.63
CA HIS A 843 -18.12 16.99 -2.04
C HIS A 843 -19.15 17.44 -1.00
N THR A 844 -18.71 18.15 0.06
CA THR A 844 -19.63 18.80 1.01
C THR A 844 -20.50 19.87 0.35
N ALA A 845 -20.06 20.40 -0.79
CA ALA A 845 -20.91 21.14 -1.73
C ALA A 845 -21.89 20.20 -2.47
N GLY A 846 -22.78 19.54 -1.72
CA GLY A 846 -24.03 19.01 -2.27
C GLY A 846 -24.89 20.14 -2.88
N PRO A 847 -25.92 19.82 -3.68
CA PRO A 847 -26.69 20.82 -4.41
C PRO A 847 -27.18 21.91 -3.46
N GLN A 848 -26.87 23.18 -3.80
CA GLN A 848 -27.37 24.34 -3.08
C GLN A 848 -28.88 24.20 -2.92
N SER A 849 -29.35 24.40 -1.68
CA SER A 849 -30.75 24.27 -1.32
C SER A 849 -31.64 25.10 -2.27
N LEU A 850 -32.61 24.44 -2.89
CA LEU A 850 -33.66 25.06 -3.74
C LEU A 850 -34.43 26.20 -3.02
N THR A 851 -34.26 26.37 -1.71
CA THR A 851 -34.88 27.44 -0.93
C THR A 851 -34.33 28.84 -1.22
N GLU A 852 -33.14 29.00 -1.79
CA GLU A 852 -32.62 30.33 -2.14
C GLU A 852 -33.17 30.88 -3.47
N ALA A 853 -33.68 30.02 -4.36
CA ALA A 853 -34.30 30.45 -5.63
C ALA A 853 -35.73 31.02 -5.47
N PHE A 854 -36.41 30.78 -4.34
CA PHE A 854 -37.80 31.21 -4.12
C PHE A 854 -37.97 32.42 -3.19
N ARG A 855 -36.90 33.01 -2.66
CA ARG A 855 -36.97 34.25 -1.85
C ARG A 855 -36.78 35.53 -2.66
N GLY A 856 -37.23 35.52 -3.92
CA GLY A 856 -37.08 36.64 -4.85
C GLY A 856 -38.34 37.02 -5.62
N LYS A 857 -39.54 36.85 -5.07
CA LYS A 857 -40.79 37.48 -5.58
C LYS A 857 -41.76 37.76 -4.44
N ASN A 858 -41.60 38.93 -3.81
CA ASN A 858 -42.66 39.76 -3.21
C ASN A 858 -42.02 41.02 -2.62
N VAL A 859 -41.69 41.98 -3.48
CA VAL A 859 -42.03 43.42 -3.41
C VAL A 859 -42.09 43.92 -4.84
#